data_AF-A0A530R7E9-F1
#
_entry.id   AF-A0A530R7E9-F1
#
_cell.length_a   1.000
_cell.length_b   1.000
_cell.length_c   1.000
_cell.angle_alpha   90.00
_cell.angle_beta   90.00
_cell.angle_gamma   90.00
#
_symmetry.space_group_name_H-M   'P 1'
#
loop_
_entity.id
_entity.type
_entity.pdbx_description
1 polymer ?
#
loop_
_entity_poly.entity_id
_entity_poly.type
_entity_poly.pdbx_seq_one_letter_code
_entity_poly.pdbx_strand_id
1 'polypeptide(L)'
;LDEVVGNVAIDGIQRSARQSMADHAQQIAADGPIADALAAEATARAAADVALNIRVDAVASLPEEVEDLTGRVDAVEAIATAGVIWTTQIVKVRSTANVNLATGLVNAAVLNGVALVTGDHVFLGSQTLPAENGLYTVVAAGAASRAIFADSAAELAHIGFVVQSGTVGTGERWTLAMAEADITLGTTALIFSPEGIEPGYAAEVQTARGAYVVLNDRLDALQLATLNDLSQTLQYDDSGVAIALDTPIPSILIKDAAAPAKRFFGSLTAKLTSTRTTAGWYFDSLGLLKQAGVNVPRFTHDYKSLAPRGLLCEPARANRVLWNRDLTNAAWVKSNITAALDQVGLDGNAASASSITATAADGTVLQAIAIASAAYFQTAFIKRLIGTGPIYMTMDGGTTWTDVTPPDAYWNRMSIPSQTLPNPNVGFRIGTSGDSIAIDLVQNENGNYRTSPMVTTAALFSRGVDQHSLDLTGIPFNTTLGSIFIEGRTQAPDNIQRTMAQLDDATANNHIQCNMSSLGGGQFTIREANVVRANVLPGITVVDKTTRLAASWGANYAQAALDGSVGAQDSVVTVPTGLTKLRIGGGISGNFPMGGTIARLTLRLRTMDGSELTALSNFGLAGAEPLVDVVPNNSNIEDSDYAAVLTATSSQVSGVRPIVFSGYQHANPGWRRRFKTRATSVVLHFQNLNLVSGSYNGKGQILVDGVHNTYFTSAQALGKFFVRLDFASNADRLIEVVMPYSSSVAHLGITTYGAPITLPTPRSTLPRAVFLGDSRHQGFNSTSIDKTWMEILCRAKGWQHINLGYGSSGVTSAWGTDAGNADPDVVFITFDYNNRTAQTSLASFKASLEALIANLRAVAPLVNVYVVSSNWIGAAQDALTLKIADYRQQELDAVNGLTVAGDTNLFYIDGLTLTTNGTGSVADGIHPNDTG
;
A
#
# COMPACT_ATOMS: atom_id res chain seq x y z
N LEU A 1 5.34 80.92 41.94
CA LEU A 1 4.47 79.82 41.46
C LEU A 1 4.87 78.45 42.03
N ASP A 2 5.97 78.35 42.81
CA ASP A 2 6.34 77.16 43.61
C ASP A 2 5.61 77.06 44.97
N GLU A 3 4.51 77.80 45.18
CA GLU A 3 3.78 77.84 46.46
C GLU A 3 2.37 77.23 46.40
N VAL A 4 1.93 76.61 45.28
CA VAL A 4 0.49 76.31 45.09
C VAL A 4 0.12 74.84 44.81
N VAL A 5 1.05 73.88 44.66
CA VAL A 5 0.62 72.47 44.49
C VAL A 5 1.41 71.49 45.37
N GLY A 6 0.87 71.34 46.58
CA GLY A 6 0.94 70.25 47.57
C GLY A 6 1.80 69.01 47.34
N ASN A 7 2.60 68.71 48.36
CA ASN A 7 2.99 67.35 48.72
C ASN A 7 1.73 66.51 49.01
N VAL A 8 1.37 65.59 48.12
CA VAL A 8 0.36 64.55 48.40
C VAL A 8 1.08 63.26 48.78
N ALA A 9 0.89 62.80 50.01
CA ALA A 9 1.28 61.46 50.41
C ALA A 9 0.22 60.47 49.89
N ILE A 10 0.63 59.60 48.97
CA ILE A 10 -0.12 58.38 48.62
C ILE A 10 0.72 57.21 49.15
N ASP A 11 0.12 56.38 50.00
CA ASP A 11 0.65 55.09 50.47
C ASP A 11 2.00 55.09 51.22
N GLY A 12 2.30 56.17 51.97
CA GLY A 12 3.41 56.16 52.94
C GLY A 12 4.83 56.20 52.35
N ILE A 13 4.97 56.44 51.04
CA ILE A 13 6.28 56.60 50.39
C ILE A 13 6.58 58.10 50.20
N GLN A 14 7.58 58.63 50.92
CA GLN A 14 8.15 59.93 50.59
C GLN A 14 9.00 59.83 49.33
N ARG A 15 8.58 60.51 48.25
CA ARG A 15 9.43 60.73 47.07
C ARG A 15 10.01 62.13 47.14
N SER A 16 11.25 62.26 47.59
CA SER A 16 12.05 63.47 47.41
C SER A 16 12.70 63.47 46.03
N ALA A 17 12.80 64.64 45.43
CA ALA A 17 13.32 64.80 44.08
C ALA A 17 14.83 64.45 44.01
N ARG A 18 15.14 63.51 43.10
CA ARG A 18 16.47 63.03 42.63
C ARG A 18 17.16 61.95 43.46
N GLN A 19 16.72 60.70 43.28
CA GLN A 19 17.64 59.55 43.34
C GLN A 19 18.50 59.53 42.06
N SER A 20 19.80 59.27 42.16
CA SER A 20 20.65 59.11 40.98
C SER A 20 20.40 57.74 40.32
N MET A 21 20.70 57.60 39.02
CA MET A 21 20.59 56.30 38.33
C MET A 21 21.47 55.22 38.98
N ALA A 22 22.58 55.61 39.63
CA ALA A 22 23.46 54.69 40.35
C ALA A 22 22.80 54.16 41.63
N ASP A 23 22.03 54.99 42.35
CA ASP A 23 21.32 54.58 43.57
C ASP A 23 20.15 53.64 43.25
N HIS A 24 19.46 53.87 42.12
CA HIS A 24 18.46 52.92 41.60
C HIS A 24 19.08 51.59 41.16
N ALA A 25 20.24 51.62 40.51
CA ALA A 25 20.94 50.40 40.08
C ALA A 25 21.44 49.57 41.28
N GLN A 26 21.93 50.21 42.34
CA GLN A 26 22.33 49.52 43.57
C GLN A 26 21.13 48.91 44.33
N GLN A 27 19.97 49.56 44.35
CA GLN A 27 18.76 48.99 44.97
C GLN A 27 18.16 47.83 44.16
N ILE A 28 18.27 47.83 42.82
CA ILE A 28 17.82 46.71 41.97
C ILE A 28 18.70 45.47 42.13
N ALA A 29 19.99 45.66 42.42
CA ALA A 29 20.97 44.58 42.53
C ALA A 29 21.11 43.98 43.94
N ALA A 30 20.68 44.67 44.99
CA ALA A 30 20.99 44.29 46.37
C ALA A 30 19.95 43.40 47.05
N ASP A 31 18.65 43.56 46.79
CA ASP A 31 17.60 42.65 47.26
C ASP A 31 16.27 43.01 46.56
N GLY A 32 15.65 42.04 45.89
CA GLY A 32 14.37 42.24 45.23
C GLY A 32 14.12 41.27 44.07
N PRO A 33 12.93 41.37 43.42
CA PRO A 33 12.45 40.38 42.45
C PRO A 33 13.38 40.11 41.28
N ILE A 34 14.21 41.09 40.91
CA ILE A 34 15.19 40.97 39.82
C ILE A 34 16.42 40.20 40.27
N ALA A 35 16.91 40.42 41.50
CA ALA A 35 18.03 39.65 42.06
C ALA A 35 17.62 38.18 42.30
N ASP A 36 16.40 37.95 42.79
CA ASP A 36 15.83 36.60 42.93
C ASP A 36 15.64 35.91 41.57
N ALA A 37 15.17 36.65 40.56
CA ALA A 37 15.05 36.12 39.20
C ALA A 37 16.41 35.78 38.59
N LEU A 38 17.45 36.60 38.84
CA LEU A 38 18.80 36.34 38.33
C LEU A 38 19.45 35.15 39.04
N ALA A 39 19.23 34.98 40.35
CA ALA A 39 19.69 33.81 41.11
C ALA A 39 18.94 32.53 40.71
N ALA A 40 17.64 32.62 40.44
CA ALA A 40 16.84 31.52 39.89
C ALA A 40 17.28 31.16 38.46
N GLU A 41 17.61 32.15 37.62
CA GLU A 41 18.16 31.92 36.28
C GLU A 41 19.54 31.27 36.35
N ALA A 42 20.43 31.71 37.25
CA ALA A 42 21.74 31.11 37.44
C ALA A 42 21.64 29.65 37.92
N THR A 43 20.70 29.35 38.82
CA THR A 43 20.43 27.99 39.29
C THR A 43 19.83 27.12 38.18
N ALA A 44 18.92 27.68 37.37
CA ALA A 44 18.34 27.00 36.22
C ALA A 44 19.38 26.72 35.12
N ARG A 45 20.32 27.65 34.89
CA ARG A 45 21.45 27.46 33.97
C ARG A 45 22.40 26.37 34.46
N ALA A 46 22.76 26.34 35.74
CA ALA A 46 23.59 25.28 36.30
C ALA A 46 22.92 23.90 36.22
N ALA A 47 21.60 23.81 36.48
CA ALA A 47 20.84 22.58 36.30
C ALA A 47 20.72 22.16 34.83
N ALA A 48 20.59 23.13 33.91
CA ALA A 48 20.60 22.89 32.48
C ALA A 48 21.95 22.38 31.97
N ASP A 49 23.07 22.91 32.49
CA ASP A 49 24.42 22.46 32.14
C ASP A 49 24.71 21.04 32.65
N VAL A 50 24.25 20.70 33.87
CA VAL A 50 24.33 19.31 34.38
C VAL A 50 23.46 18.36 33.56
N ALA A 51 22.24 18.76 33.20
CA ALA A 51 21.37 17.98 32.34
C ALA A 51 21.91 17.85 30.91
N LEU A 52 22.60 18.87 30.41
CA LEU A 52 23.29 18.84 29.12
C LEU A 52 24.49 17.88 29.18
N ASN A 53 25.31 17.93 30.23
CA ASN A 53 26.43 17.00 30.40
C ASN A 53 25.98 15.55 30.53
N ILE A 54 24.92 15.26 31.30
CA ILE A 54 24.32 13.91 31.37
C ILE A 54 23.83 13.43 29.99
N ARG A 55 23.28 14.33 29.17
CA ARG A 55 22.81 14.01 27.82
C ARG A 55 23.96 13.88 26.82
N VAL A 56 25.03 14.64 26.97
CA VAL A 56 26.25 14.54 26.15
C VAL A 56 26.99 13.25 26.47
N ASP A 57 27.10 12.87 27.74
CA ASP A 57 27.71 11.60 28.17
C ASP A 57 26.87 10.39 27.72
N ALA A 58 25.54 10.47 27.78
CA ALA A 58 24.64 9.45 27.25
C ALA A 58 24.59 9.38 25.72
N VAL A 59 25.01 10.45 25.02
CA VAL A 59 25.12 10.48 23.55
C VAL A 59 26.53 10.08 23.09
N ALA A 60 27.56 10.28 23.92
CA ALA A 60 28.94 9.92 23.61
C ALA A 60 29.19 8.40 23.66
N SER A 61 28.38 7.63 24.41
CA SER A 61 28.46 6.16 24.45
C SER A 61 27.72 5.47 23.29
N LEU A 62 26.80 6.15 22.61
CA LEU A 62 26.01 5.56 21.52
C LEU A 62 26.84 5.24 20.26
N PRO A 63 27.83 6.07 19.82
CA PRO A 63 28.71 5.72 18.72
C PRO A 63 29.54 4.46 19.00
N GLU A 64 30.10 4.32 20.21
CA GLU A 64 30.88 3.13 20.60
C GLU A 64 30.00 1.88 20.71
N GLU A 65 28.78 1.98 21.26
CA GLU A 65 27.84 0.85 21.32
C GLU A 65 27.32 0.44 19.93
N VAL A 66 27.10 1.41 19.03
CA VAL A 66 26.71 1.14 17.64
C VAL A 66 27.87 0.54 16.84
N GLU A 67 29.09 1.00 17.06
CA GLU A 67 30.31 0.43 16.45
C GLU A 67 30.57 -1.01 16.96
N ASP A 68 30.38 -1.27 18.26
CA ASP A 68 30.43 -2.62 18.85
C ASP A 68 29.33 -3.54 18.27
N LEU A 69 28.09 -3.06 18.20
CA LEU A 69 26.98 -3.82 17.63
C LEU A 69 27.18 -4.09 16.13
N THR A 70 27.71 -3.14 15.37
CA THR A 70 28.07 -3.31 13.96
C THR A 70 29.14 -4.39 13.82
N GLY A 71 30.20 -4.32 14.63
CA GLY A 71 31.26 -5.33 14.66
C GLY A 71 30.77 -6.71 15.09
N ARG A 72 29.78 -6.79 15.98
CA ARG A 72 29.15 -8.04 16.39
C ARG A 72 28.25 -8.63 15.31
N VAL A 73 27.51 -7.81 14.55
CA VAL A 73 26.72 -8.28 13.40
C VAL A 73 27.63 -8.82 12.31
N ASP A 74 28.73 -8.11 12.01
CA ASP A 74 29.74 -8.58 11.04
C ASP A 74 30.38 -9.89 11.51
N ALA A 75 30.69 -10.01 12.80
CA ALA A 75 31.22 -11.25 13.39
C ALA A 75 30.20 -12.40 13.33
N VAL A 76 28.93 -12.14 13.62
CA VAL A 76 27.85 -13.15 13.54
C VAL A 76 27.59 -13.56 12.09
N GLU A 77 27.62 -12.63 11.13
CA GLU A 77 27.52 -12.94 9.71
C GLU A 77 28.70 -13.80 9.25
N ALA A 78 29.92 -13.48 9.70
CA ALA A 78 31.12 -14.27 9.43
C ALA A 78 31.02 -15.69 10.02
N ILE A 79 30.53 -15.82 11.27
CA ILE A 79 30.30 -17.11 11.92
C ILE A 79 29.20 -17.90 11.20
N ALA A 80 28.09 -17.27 10.82
CA ALA A 80 26.98 -17.91 10.15
C ALA A 80 27.32 -18.33 8.71
N THR A 81 28.23 -17.61 8.05
CA THR A 81 28.71 -17.91 6.70
C THR A 81 29.81 -18.98 6.69
N ALA A 82 30.69 -19.01 7.71
CA ALA A 82 31.85 -19.90 7.75
C ALA A 82 31.70 -21.12 8.68
N GLY A 83 30.88 -21.04 9.74
CA GLY A 83 30.70 -22.11 10.73
C GLY A 83 31.97 -22.50 11.49
N VAL A 84 32.93 -21.58 11.68
CA VAL A 84 34.26 -21.81 12.28
C VAL A 84 34.51 -20.83 13.42
N ILE A 85 35.00 -21.32 14.57
CA ILE A 85 35.39 -20.55 15.75
C ILE A 85 36.92 -20.39 15.75
N TRP A 86 37.42 -19.19 15.42
CA TRP A 86 38.86 -18.92 15.42
C TRP A 86 39.39 -18.68 16.83
N THR A 87 40.35 -19.49 17.28
CA THR A 87 41.04 -19.24 18.56
C THR A 87 41.99 -18.05 18.44
N THR A 88 42.00 -17.20 19.46
CA THR A 88 42.95 -16.08 19.60
C THR A 88 44.32 -16.53 20.14
N GLN A 89 44.43 -17.81 20.53
CA GLN A 89 45.64 -18.36 21.10
C GLN A 89 46.70 -18.62 20.03
N ILE A 90 47.95 -18.37 20.39
CA ILE A 90 49.08 -18.50 19.49
C ILE A 90 49.44 -19.97 19.33
N VAL A 91 49.16 -20.55 18.16
CA VAL A 91 49.63 -21.89 17.79
C VAL A 91 50.98 -21.76 17.11
N LYS A 92 52.04 -22.07 17.85
CA LYS A 92 53.41 -21.75 17.49
C LYS A 92 53.94 -22.59 16.34
N VAL A 93 53.72 -23.91 16.37
CA VAL A 93 54.24 -24.83 15.37
C VAL A 93 53.37 -26.08 15.25
N ARG A 94 53.37 -26.71 14.08
CA ARG A 94 52.68 -27.99 13.85
C ARG A 94 53.63 -29.19 13.76
N SER A 95 53.14 -30.36 14.16
CA SER A 95 53.79 -31.64 13.88
C SER A 95 53.67 -32.02 12.41
N THR A 96 54.71 -32.63 11.85
CA THR A 96 54.69 -33.27 10.52
C THR A 96 54.76 -34.79 10.59
N ALA A 97 54.90 -35.35 11.81
CA ALA A 97 54.94 -36.77 12.11
C ALA A 97 54.41 -37.00 13.54
N ASN A 98 54.24 -38.27 13.93
CA ASN A 98 53.77 -38.65 15.26
C ASN A 98 54.67 -38.10 16.37
N VAL A 99 54.08 -37.47 17.39
CA VAL A 99 54.80 -36.91 18.56
C VAL A 99 54.41 -37.67 19.82
N ASN A 100 55.38 -38.18 20.57
CA ASN A 100 55.13 -38.86 21.84
C ASN A 100 54.65 -37.86 22.91
N LEU A 101 53.39 -37.94 23.33
CA LEU A 101 52.79 -37.02 24.30
C LEU A 101 53.44 -37.07 25.70
N ALA A 102 54.08 -38.18 26.07
CA ALA A 102 54.71 -38.33 27.38
C ALA A 102 56.04 -37.57 27.52
N THR A 103 56.73 -37.29 26.41
CA THR A 103 58.11 -36.76 26.44
C THR A 103 58.44 -35.76 25.34
N GLY A 104 57.63 -35.68 24.28
CA GLY A 104 57.94 -34.96 23.04
C GLY A 104 57.58 -33.47 23.04
N LEU A 105 56.80 -33.01 24.02
CA LEU A 105 56.35 -31.63 24.16
C LEU A 105 56.85 -31.00 25.46
N VAL A 106 58.17 -31.04 25.67
CA VAL A 106 58.84 -30.48 26.85
C VAL A 106 59.71 -29.27 26.49
N ASN A 107 60.03 -28.43 27.47
CA ASN A 107 60.90 -27.26 27.29
C ASN A 107 62.24 -27.63 26.60
N ALA A 108 62.65 -26.81 25.64
CA ALA A 108 63.80 -26.99 24.75
C ALA A 108 63.72 -28.17 23.76
N ALA A 109 62.63 -28.95 23.71
CA ALA A 109 62.41 -29.89 22.62
C ALA A 109 62.27 -29.14 21.29
N VAL A 110 62.60 -29.79 20.17
CA VAL A 110 62.48 -29.18 18.83
C VAL A 110 61.38 -29.89 18.05
N LEU A 111 60.37 -29.12 17.63
CA LEU A 111 59.30 -29.60 16.76
C LEU A 111 59.34 -28.81 15.46
N ASN A 112 59.54 -29.50 14.33
CA ASN A 112 59.54 -28.90 12.99
C ASN A 112 60.41 -27.63 12.89
N GLY A 113 61.64 -27.72 13.41
CA GLY A 113 62.63 -26.64 13.37
C GLY A 113 62.46 -25.53 14.42
N VAL A 114 61.42 -25.59 15.26
CA VAL A 114 61.17 -24.61 16.33
C VAL A 114 61.51 -25.20 17.69
N ALA A 115 62.34 -24.50 18.46
CA ALA A 115 62.59 -24.83 19.86
C ALA A 115 61.36 -24.43 20.71
N LEU A 116 60.82 -25.41 21.43
CA LEU A 116 59.64 -25.27 22.26
C LEU A 116 60.00 -24.68 23.63
N VAL A 117 59.15 -23.80 24.15
CA VAL A 117 59.23 -23.20 25.47
C VAL A 117 58.00 -23.61 26.26
N THR A 118 58.16 -23.84 27.57
CA THR A 118 57.02 -24.11 28.47
C THR A 118 55.92 -23.06 28.29
N GLY A 119 54.69 -23.50 28.04
CA GLY A 119 53.53 -22.64 27.80
C GLY A 119 53.22 -22.38 26.32
N ASP A 120 54.11 -22.74 25.38
CA ASP A 120 53.78 -22.68 23.95
C ASP A 120 52.61 -23.61 23.60
N HIS A 121 51.73 -23.20 22.70
CA HIS A 121 50.70 -24.07 22.13
C HIS A 121 51.15 -24.61 20.77
N VAL A 122 50.93 -25.90 20.54
CA VAL A 122 51.36 -26.59 19.32
C VAL A 122 50.21 -27.41 18.74
N PHE A 123 50.20 -27.54 17.40
CA PHE A 123 49.22 -28.35 16.71
C PHE A 123 49.78 -29.73 16.37
N LEU A 124 49.14 -30.77 16.90
CA LEU A 124 49.41 -32.16 16.58
C LEU A 124 48.36 -32.68 15.60
N GLY A 125 48.65 -32.57 14.29
CA GLY A 125 47.74 -33.01 13.22
C GLY A 125 48.12 -34.35 12.57
N SER A 126 49.14 -35.04 13.09
CA SER A 126 49.74 -36.22 12.45
C SER A 126 50.02 -37.34 13.45
N GLN A 127 49.15 -37.49 14.46
CA GLN A 127 49.24 -38.59 15.42
C GLN A 127 48.86 -39.92 14.77
N THR A 128 49.43 -41.01 15.30
CA THR A 128 49.14 -42.37 14.82
C THR A 128 47.68 -42.76 15.11
N LEU A 129 47.14 -42.28 16.24
CA LEU A 129 45.72 -42.36 16.55
C LEU A 129 45.07 -41.00 16.25
N PRO A 130 44.16 -40.90 15.26
CA PRO A 130 43.51 -39.64 14.93
C PRO A 130 42.72 -38.99 16.08
N ALA A 131 42.31 -39.77 17.10
CA ALA A 131 41.66 -39.24 18.31
C ALA A 131 42.60 -38.41 19.20
N GLU A 132 43.92 -38.53 19.00
CA GLU A 132 44.95 -37.74 19.69
C GLU A 132 45.33 -36.47 18.93
N ASN A 133 44.78 -36.23 17.74
CA ASN A 133 45.03 -34.98 17.02
C ASN A 133 44.43 -33.78 17.78
N GLY A 134 45.10 -32.63 17.74
CA GLY A 134 44.56 -31.35 18.25
C GLY A 134 45.63 -30.43 18.84
N LEU A 135 45.21 -29.51 19.71
CA LEU A 135 46.07 -28.45 20.26
C LEU A 135 46.55 -28.82 21.67
N TYR A 136 47.87 -28.71 21.89
CA TYR A 136 48.54 -29.12 23.13
C TYR A 136 49.42 -28.02 23.69
N THR A 137 49.60 -28.01 25.00
CA THR A 137 50.48 -27.05 25.69
C THR A 137 51.81 -27.72 26.04
N VAL A 138 52.93 -27.05 25.74
CA VAL A 138 54.28 -27.52 26.07
C VAL A 138 54.52 -27.38 27.57
N VAL A 139 55.07 -28.43 28.20
CA VAL A 139 55.28 -28.51 29.65
C VAL A 139 56.77 -28.38 30.03
N ALA A 140 57.06 -28.04 31.28
CA ALA A 140 58.45 -27.97 31.76
C ALA A 140 59.14 -29.35 31.78
N ALA A 141 58.40 -30.41 32.14
CA ALA A 141 58.80 -31.81 32.07
C ALA A 141 57.57 -32.72 32.19
N GLY A 142 57.66 -33.96 31.72
CA GLY A 142 56.59 -34.96 31.82
C GLY A 142 55.60 -34.93 30.65
N ALA A 143 54.45 -35.58 30.83
CA ALA A 143 53.43 -35.72 29.80
C ALA A 143 52.66 -34.41 29.55
N ALA A 144 52.47 -34.07 28.28
CA ALA A 144 51.70 -32.89 27.88
C ALA A 144 50.20 -33.21 27.77
N SER A 145 49.36 -32.26 28.19
CA SER A 145 47.92 -32.29 28.03
C SER A 145 47.47 -31.43 26.84
N ARG A 146 46.23 -31.65 26.38
CA ARG A 146 45.57 -30.70 25.48
C ARG A 146 45.56 -29.31 26.10
N ALA A 147 45.57 -28.28 25.26
CA ALA A 147 45.48 -26.91 25.74
C ALA A 147 44.10 -26.67 26.35
N ILE A 148 44.03 -25.88 27.42
CA ILE A 148 42.81 -25.66 28.21
C ILE A 148 41.65 -25.11 27.35
N PHE A 149 41.94 -24.40 26.28
CA PHE A 149 40.93 -23.86 25.36
C PHE A 149 40.51 -24.84 24.25
N ALA A 150 40.97 -26.09 24.33
CA ALA A 150 40.78 -27.13 23.33
C ALA A 150 40.79 -28.53 23.99
N ASP A 151 40.32 -28.64 25.24
CA ASP A 151 40.31 -29.87 26.04
C ASP A 151 38.91 -30.42 26.32
N SER A 152 37.87 -29.78 25.77
CA SER A 152 36.49 -30.27 25.76
C SER A 152 35.91 -30.42 24.34
N ALA A 153 34.81 -31.19 24.22
CA ALA A 153 34.09 -31.35 22.96
C ALA A 153 33.51 -30.02 22.45
N ALA A 154 32.99 -29.20 23.36
CA ALA A 154 32.42 -27.88 23.04
C ALA A 154 33.46 -26.91 22.49
N GLU A 155 34.69 -26.94 23.02
CA GLU A 155 35.78 -26.06 22.58
C GLU A 155 36.41 -26.49 21.26
N LEU A 156 36.46 -27.80 21.00
CA LEU A 156 36.97 -28.33 19.73
C LEU A 156 35.96 -28.25 18.59
N ALA A 157 34.67 -28.20 18.91
CA ALA A 157 33.62 -28.09 17.90
C ALA A 157 33.88 -26.86 17.03
N HIS A 158 34.02 -27.07 15.72
CA HIS A 158 34.22 -26.00 14.74
C HIS A 158 35.49 -25.13 14.94
N ILE A 159 36.49 -25.56 15.70
CA ILE A 159 37.67 -24.73 16.00
C ILE A 159 38.56 -24.46 14.75
N GLY A 160 39.08 -23.24 14.63
CA GLY A 160 40.03 -22.79 13.61
C GLY A 160 41.25 -22.07 14.20
N PHE A 161 42.43 -22.23 13.59
CA PHE A 161 43.68 -21.59 14.04
C PHE A 161 44.71 -21.41 12.91
N VAL A 162 45.72 -20.57 13.16
CA VAL A 162 46.84 -20.30 12.25
C VAL A 162 48.15 -20.74 12.90
N VAL A 163 49.00 -21.45 12.15
CA VAL A 163 50.33 -21.87 12.61
C VAL A 163 51.35 -20.76 12.36
N GLN A 164 52.07 -20.33 13.39
CA GLN A 164 52.88 -19.10 13.34
C GLN A 164 54.36 -19.30 12.96
N SER A 165 54.89 -20.52 13.07
CA SER A 165 56.31 -20.81 12.84
C SER A 165 56.53 -22.29 12.49
N GLY A 166 57.74 -22.62 12.03
CA GLY A 166 58.11 -23.97 11.60
C GLY A 166 58.81 -23.97 10.25
N THR A 167 59.69 -24.96 10.04
CA THR A 167 60.30 -25.20 8.71
C THR A 167 59.27 -25.61 7.66
N VAL A 168 58.13 -26.16 8.09
CA VAL A 168 56.96 -26.50 7.25
C VAL A 168 55.70 -25.93 7.90
N GLY A 169 54.81 -25.35 7.10
CA GLY A 169 53.46 -24.96 7.54
C GLY A 169 53.32 -23.65 8.29
N THR A 170 54.36 -22.81 8.31
CA THR A 170 54.23 -21.41 8.76
C THR A 170 53.22 -20.68 7.89
N GLY A 171 52.20 -20.10 8.52
CA GLY A 171 51.09 -19.40 7.87
C GLY A 171 49.92 -20.29 7.46
N GLU A 172 50.00 -21.62 7.64
CA GLU A 172 48.87 -22.51 7.33
C GLU A 172 47.68 -22.27 8.27
N ARG A 173 46.47 -22.34 7.69
CA ARG A 173 45.18 -22.28 8.38
C ARG A 173 44.58 -23.68 8.48
N TRP A 174 44.07 -24.03 9.65
CA TRP A 174 43.49 -25.34 9.91
C TRP A 174 42.16 -25.20 10.63
N THR A 175 41.19 -26.05 10.27
CA THR A 175 39.87 -26.10 10.91
C THR A 175 39.47 -27.55 11.23
N LEU A 176 38.63 -27.72 12.25
CA LEU A 176 37.96 -28.97 12.60
C LEU A 176 36.44 -28.79 12.42
N ALA A 177 35.89 -29.27 11.30
CA ALA A 177 34.47 -29.11 10.98
C ALA A 177 33.61 -30.23 11.61
N MET A 178 33.63 -30.35 12.93
CA MET A 178 32.83 -31.32 13.68
C MET A 178 31.96 -30.60 14.71
N ALA A 179 30.70 -31.04 14.87
CA ALA A 179 29.80 -30.52 15.89
C ALA A 179 30.09 -31.14 17.27
N GLU A 180 29.72 -30.44 18.35
CA GLU A 180 29.97 -30.88 19.73
C GLU A 180 29.42 -32.29 20.00
N ALA A 181 28.21 -32.59 19.50
CA ALA A 181 27.54 -33.87 19.70
C ALA A 181 28.29 -35.06 19.07
N ASP A 182 29.16 -34.82 18.09
CA ASP A 182 29.92 -35.85 17.38
C ASP A 182 31.30 -36.12 17.99
N ILE A 183 31.71 -35.32 18.99
CA ILE A 183 33.03 -35.38 19.60
C ILE A 183 32.95 -36.08 20.97
N THR A 184 33.44 -37.33 21.02
CA THR A 184 33.82 -37.98 22.28
C THR A 184 35.34 -37.97 22.39
N LEU A 185 35.88 -37.11 23.26
CA LEU A 185 37.32 -36.92 23.40
C LEU A 185 38.07 -38.21 23.73
N GLY A 186 39.21 -38.41 23.07
CA GLY A 186 40.03 -39.62 23.18
C GLY A 186 39.47 -40.85 22.45
N THR A 187 38.27 -40.76 21.88
CA THR A 187 37.63 -41.87 21.13
C THR A 187 37.32 -41.48 19.68
N THR A 188 36.70 -40.32 19.45
CA THR A 188 36.40 -39.81 18.11
C THR A 188 37.68 -39.38 17.40
N ALA A 189 37.85 -39.80 16.14
CA ALA A 189 38.92 -39.33 15.27
C ALA A 189 38.75 -37.83 14.94
N LEU A 190 39.73 -36.99 15.29
CA LEU A 190 39.69 -35.56 15.04
C LEU A 190 40.44 -35.22 13.75
N ILE A 191 39.67 -34.87 12.71
CA ILE A 191 40.17 -34.65 11.36
C ILE A 191 40.22 -33.15 11.07
N PHE A 192 41.42 -32.58 11.14
CA PHE A 192 41.67 -31.18 10.79
C PHE A 192 42.00 -31.05 9.31
N SER A 193 41.45 -30.04 8.63
CA SER A 193 41.66 -29.81 7.19
C SER A 193 42.35 -28.46 6.92
N PRO A 194 43.33 -28.40 6.00
CA PRO A 194 43.90 -27.15 5.51
C PRO A 194 42.98 -26.56 4.42
N GLU A 195 42.10 -25.63 4.80
CA GLU A 195 41.17 -24.87 3.92
C GLU A 195 40.16 -25.68 3.05
N GLY A 196 39.17 -26.38 3.65
CA GLY A 196 38.11 -27.10 2.90
C GLY A 196 36.67 -26.53 2.98
N ILE A 197 36.10 -26.24 1.78
CA ILE A 197 34.69 -26.11 1.27
C ILE A 197 33.59 -26.85 2.08
N GLU A 198 32.29 -26.49 2.20
CA GLU A 198 31.38 -25.33 2.00
C GLU A 198 30.18 -25.50 2.98
N PRO A 199 29.38 -24.45 3.25
CA PRO A 199 28.55 -24.27 4.45
C PRO A 199 27.07 -24.59 4.23
N GLY A 200 26.48 -25.42 5.10
CA GLY A 200 25.03 -25.64 5.13
C GLY A 200 24.19 -24.41 5.47
N TYR A 201 24.81 -23.31 5.93
CA TYR A 201 24.13 -22.10 6.42
C TYR A 201 24.37 -20.83 5.57
N ALA A 202 25.24 -20.89 4.55
CA ALA A 202 25.56 -19.72 3.73
C ALA A 202 24.37 -19.24 2.85
N ALA A 203 23.49 -20.13 2.42
CA ALA A 203 22.38 -19.76 1.54
C ALA A 203 21.36 -18.81 2.20
N GLU A 204 21.07 -19.00 3.49
CA GLU A 204 20.14 -18.15 4.24
C GLU A 204 20.75 -16.76 4.48
N VAL A 205 22.03 -16.69 4.84
CA VAL A 205 22.76 -15.43 5.04
C VAL A 205 22.88 -14.64 3.72
N GLN A 206 23.19 -15.33 2.61
CA GLN A 206 23.24 -14.72 1.28
C GLN A 206 21.86 -14.19 0.85
N THR A 207 20.78 -14.91 1.18
CA THR A 207 19.41 -14.44 0.95
C THR A 207 19.06 -13.23 1.83
N ALA A 208 19.48 -13.24 3.10
CA ALA A 208 19.29 -12.14 4.04
C ALA A 208 20.13 -10.90 3.67
N ARG A 209 21.26 -11.06 2.99
CA ARG A 209 22.09 -9.97 2.48
C ARG A 209 21.70 -9.47 1.09
N GLY A 210 21.14 -10.32 0.24
CA GLY A 210 20.84 -9.97 -1.15
C GLY A 210 22.12 -9.64 -1.94
N ALA A 211 22.11 -8.54 -2.70
CA ALA A 211 23.25 -8.13 -3.54
C ALA A 211 24.36 -7.36 -2.79
N TYR A 212 24.18 -7.13 -1.48
CA TYR A 212 25.12 -6.36 -0.67
C TYR A 212 26.32 -7.22 -0.25
N VAL A 213 27.42 -6.59 0.19
CA VAL A 213 28.67 -7.27 0.56
C VAL A 213 28.61 -7.79 2.00
N VAL A 214 27.99 -7.02 2.90
CA VAL A 214 27.62 -7.43 4.27
C VAL A 214 26.16 -7.08 4.59
N LEU A 215 25.57 -7.69 5.62
CA LEU A 215 24.20 -7.50 6.06
C LEU A 215 23.94 -6.07 6.57
N ASN A 216 24.94 -5.45 7.22
CA ASN A 216 24.87 -4.07 7.69
C ASN A 216 24.65 -3.07 6.55
N ASP A 217 25.32 -3.24 5.40
CA ASP A 217 25.12 -2.38 4.23
C ASP A 217 23.65 -2.42 3.74
N ARG A 218 23.04 -3.61 3.73
CA ARG A 218 21.63 -3.77 3.37
C ARG A 218 20.74 -3.08 4.40
N LEU A 219 21.05 -3.23 5.69
CA LEU A 219 20.29 -2.61 6.78
C LEU A 219 20.32 -1.09 6.68
N ASP A 220 21.49 -0.51 6.43
CA ASP A 220 21.69 0.93 6.21
C ASP A 220 20.92 1.41 4.97
N ALA A 221 20.99 0.67 3.87
CA ALA A 221 20.25 1.00 2.65
C ALA A 221 18.73 1.00 2.88
N LEU A 222 18.20 0.01 3.63
CA LEU A 222 16.78 -0.06 3.97
C LEU A 222 16.34 1.09 4.88
N GLN A 223 17.17 1.46 5.85
CA GLN A 223 16.92 2.60 6.73
C GLN A 223 16.95 3.93 5.96
N LEU A 224 17.94 4.13 5.08
CA LEU A 224 18.06 5.31 4.25
C LEU A 224 16.88 5.44 3.27
N ALA A 225 16.45 4.35 2.65
CA ALA A 225 15.27 4.34 1.78
C ALA A 225 14.00 4.74 2.56
N THR A 226 13.83 4.21 3.77
CA THR A 226 12.70 4.56 4.65
C THR A 226 12.76 6.01 5.11
N LEU A 227 13.95 6.53 5.45
CA LEU A 227 14.14 7.94 5.79
C LEU A 227 13.79 8.86 4.63
N ASN A 228 14.18 8.50 3.40
CA ASN A 228 13.85 9.27 2.21
C ASN A 228 12.33 9.30 1.96
N ASP A 229 11.63 8.18 2.10
CA ASP A 229 10.16 8.10 1.99
C ASP A 229 9.46 8.98 3.05
N LEU A 230 9.86 8.84 4.31
CA LEU A 230 9.31 9.65 5.41
C LEU A 230 9.65 11.14 5.28
N SER A 231 10.82 11.49 4.76
CA SER A 231 11.22 12.88 4.54
C SER A 231 10.48 13.52 3.38
N GLN A 232 10.13 12.77 2.33
CA GLN A 232 9.23 13.24 1.28
C GLN A 232 7.80 13.42 1.79
N THR A 233 7.40 12.59 2.76
CA THR A 233 6.08 12.64 3.41
C THR A 233 5.86 13.88 4.26
N LEU A 234 6.92 14.41 4.91
CA LEU A 234 6.94 15.69 5.60
C LEU A 234 7.74 16.71 4.75
N GLN A 235 7.06 17.45 3.86
CA GLN A 235 7.68 18.42 2.94
C GLN A 235 8.68 19.33 3.67
N TYR A 236 9.68 19.87 2.96
CA TYR A 236 10.84 20.59 3.54
C TYR A 236 10.51 21.63 4.62
N ASP A 237 9.33 22.25 4.58
CA ASP A 237 8.90 23.26 5.55
C ASP A 237 7.89 22.76 6.62
N ASP A 238 7.33 21.55 6.45
CA ASP A 238 6.33 20.99 7.37
C ASP A 238 6.99 20.55 8.70
N SER A 239 6.39 20.95 9.83
CA SER A 239 6.65 20.34 11.14
C SER A 239 5.61 19.25 11.42
N GLY A 240 5.97 18.20 12.15
CA GLY A 240 5.06 17.12 12.52
C GLY A 240 5.72 15.75 12.64
N VAL A 241 4.93 14.71 12.36
CA VAL A 241 5.32 13.29 12.49
C VAL A 241 4.88 12.50 11.27
N ALA A 242 5.75 11.65 10.75
CA ALA A 242 5.43 10.63 9.75
C ALA A 242 5.83 9.25 10.26
N ILE A 243 4.95 8.27 10.08
CA ILE A 243 5.11 6.90 10.56
C ILE A 243 4.86 5.93 9.40
N ALA A 244 5.83 5.04 9.17
CA ALA A 244 5.70 3.90 8.27
C ALA A 244 5.65 2.62 9.11
N LEU A 245 4.56 1.87 8.98
CA LEU A 245 4.29 0.61 9.70
C LEU A 245 4.37 -0.59 8.76
N ASP A 246 4.33 -0.33 7.46
CA ASP A 246 4.34 -1.27 6.34
C ASP A 246 5.75 -1.45 5.75
N THR A 247 6.80 -1.19 6.53
CA THR A 247 8.19 -1.41 6.14
C THR A 247 8.79 -2.58 6.92
N PRO A 248 9.88 -3.21 6.41
CA PRO A 248 10.59 -4.25 7.16
C PRO A 248 11.02 -3.79 8.56
N ILE A 249 11.30 -2.48 8.71
CA ILE A 249 11.63 -1.83 9.97
C ILE A 249 10.66 -0.67 10.18
N PRO A 250 9.58 -0.87 10.97
CA PRO A 250 8.63 0.19 11.28
C PRO A 250 9.35 1.40 11.88
N SER A 251 9.17 2.56 11.25
CA SER A 251 9.99 3.74 11.51
C SER A 251 9.15 4.98 11.72
N ILE A 252 9.71 5.94 12.45
CA ILE A 252 9.11 7.25 12.71
C ILE A 252 10.10 8.36 12.38
N LEU A 253 9.59 9.40 11.72
CA LEU A 253 10.26 10.67 11.53
C LEU A 253 9.48 11.74 12.30
N ILE A 254 10.17 12.44 13.21
CA ILE A 254 9.68 13.62 13.92
C ILE A 254 10.46 14.80 13.38
N LYS A 255 9.75 15.85 12.95
CA LYS A 255 10.35 17.05 12.38
C LYS A 255 9.82 18.30 13.04
N ASP A 256 10.74 19.17 13.47
CA ASP A 256 10.45 20.52 13.92
C ASP A 256 11.21 21.51 13.03
N ALA A 257 10.48 22.39 12.33
CA ALA A 257 11.06 23.45 11.51
C ALA A 257 11.61 24.59 12.39
N ALA A 258 10.99 24.85 13.55
CA ALA A 258 11.38 25.91 14.47
C ALA A 258 12.50 25.50 15.44
N ALA A 259 12.61 24.20 15.76
CA ALA A 259 13.66 23.67 16.64
C ALA A 259 14.31 22.39 16.08
N PRO A 260 15.31 22.49 15.18
CA PRO A 260 15.97 21.33 14.56
C PRO A 260 16.50 20.27 15.53
N ALA A 261 16.82 20.64 16.77
CA ALA A 261 17.26 19.72 17.83
C ALA A 261 16.17 18.74 18.31
N LYS A 262 14.89 18.96 17.97
CA LYS A 262 13.77 18.04 18.26
C LYS A 262 13.51 17.04 17.13
N ARG A 263 14.33 17.03 16.08
CA ARG A 263 14.21 16.07 14.98
C ARG A 263 14.64 14.68 15.44
N PHE A 264 13.89 13.66 15.05
CA PHE A 264 14.19 12.27 15.35
C PHE A 264 13.85 11.41 14.14
N PHE A 265 14.75 10.51 13.76
CA PHE A 265 14.45 9.39 12.88
C PHE A 265 14.94 8.12 13.53
N GLY A 266 14.15 7.06 13.43
CA GLY A 266 14.57 5.74 13.89
C GLY A 266 13.38 4.79 14.06
N SER A 267 13.62 3.68 14.75
CA SER A 267 12.60 2.68 15.03
C SER A 267 11.39 3.29 15.75
N LEU A 268 10.19 2.94 15.27
CA LEU A 268 8.94 3.32 15.91
C LEU A 268 8.79 2.70 17.31
N THR A 269 9.34 1.51 17.54
CA THR A 269 9.14 0.78 18.82
C THR A 269 9.69 1.55 20.02
N ALA A 270 10.66 2.44 19.81
CA ALA A 270 11.19 3.33 20.85
C ALA A 270 10.21 4.45 21.27
N LYS A 271 9.18 4.74 20.48
CA LYS A 271 8.20 5.81 20.72
C LYS A 271 6.77 5.30 20.92
N LEU A 272 6.47 4.09 20.45
CA LEU A 272 5.14 3.49 20.49
C LEU A 272 4.88 2.79 21.82
N THR A 273 3.92 3.29 22.58
CA THR A 273 3.36 2.55 23.72
C THR A 273 2.28 1.61 23.22
N SER A 274 2.45 0.30 23.46
CA SER A 274 1.47 -0.73 23.10
C SER A 274 0.99 -1.46 24.35
N THR A 275 -0.32 -1.56 24.54
CA THR A 275 -0.92 -2.32 25.63
C THR A 275 -1.91 -3.35 25.10
N ARG A 276 -1.80 -4.58 25.61
CA ARG A 276 -2.75 -5.68 25.37
C ARG A 276 -2.64 -6.65 26.52
N THR A 277 -3.77 -7.00 27.14
CA THR A 277 -3.81 -7.83 28.37
C THR A 277 -3.39 -9.29 28.19
N THR A 278 -3.30 -9.78 26.95
CA THR A 278 -2.94 -11.16 26.63
C THR A 278 -1.97 -11.22 25.44
N ALA A 279 -1.40 -12.40 25.18
CA ALA A 279 -0.65 -12.65 23.95
C ALA A 279 -1.57 -12.51 22.71
N GLY A 280 -0.97 -12.35 21.53
CA GLY A 280 -1.71 -12.26 20.27
C GLY A 280 -0.89 -12.83 19.11
N TRP A 281 -1.51 -13.07 17.96
CA TRP A 281 -0.85 -13.74 16.83
C TRP A 281 -0.77 -12.83 15.60
N TYR A 282 0.22 -13.04 14.75
CA TYR A 282 0.41 -12.27 13.52
C TYR A 282 1.23 -13.09 12.52
N PHE A 283 1.28 -12.65 11.27
CA PHE A 283 2.18 -13.23 10.27
C PHE A 283 3.43 -12.36 10.15
N ASP A 284 4.61 -12.97 10.29
CA ASP A 284 5.89 -12.28 10.11
C ASP A 284 6.21 -12.01 8.63
N SER A 285 7.37 -11.43 8.35
CA SER A 285 7.81 -11.09 6.99
C SER A 285 8.01 -12.30 6.06
N LEU A 286 8.10 -13.51 6.62
CA LEU A 286 8.16 -14.77 5.88
C LEU A 286 6.78 -15.39 5.66
N GLY A 287 5.72 -14.71 6.10
CA GLY A 287 4.35 -15.21 6.03
C GLY A 287 4.06 -16.33 7.03
N LEU A 288 4.94 -16.53 8.02
CA LEU A 288 4.79 -17.56 9.05
C LEU A 288 4.02 -17.01 10.24
N LEU A 289 3.14 -17.83 10.80
CA LEU A 289 2.36 -17.49 11.99
C LEU A 289 3.26 -17.44 13.23
N LYS A 290 3.28 -16.30 13.91
CA LYS A 290 4.02 -16.06 15.16
C LYS A 290 3.12 -15.54 16.27
N GLN A 291 3.51 -15.78 17.51
CA GLN A 291 2.86 -15.22 18.69
C GLN A 291 3.68 -14.06 19.25
N ALA A 292 3.04 -12.91 19.43
CA ALA A 292 3.57 -11.78 20.17
C ALA A 292 3.14 -11.86 21.64
N GLY A 293 4.07 -11.59 22.55
CA GLY A 293 3.81 -11.51 23.99
C GLY A 293 2.83 -10.39 24.38
N VAL A 294 2.51 -10.30 25.67
CA VAL A 294 1.75 -9.19 26.26
C VAL A 294 2.46 -7.87 26.00
N ASN A 295 1.70 -6.81 25.68
CA ASN A 295 2.21 -5.45 25.38
C ASN A 295 3.20 -5.35 24.19
N VAL A 296 3.36 -6.40 23.39
CA VAL A 296 4.19 -6.38 22.18
C VAL A 296 3.32 -5.99 20.97
N PRO A 297 3.70 -4.94 20.20
CA PRO A 297 3.02 -4.56 18.97
C PRO A 297 3.12 -5.69 17.92
N ARG A 298 2.12 -5.78 17.05
CA ARG A 298 2.03 -6.84 16.03
C ARG A 298 2.04 -6.20 14.64
N PHE A 299 3.17 -6.30 13.95
CA PHE A 299 3.31 -5.86 12.56
C PHE A 299 3.10 -7.07 11.65
N THR A 300 1.99 -7.12 10.93
CA THR A 300 1.62 -8.31 10.18
C THR A 300 1.91 -8.16 8.69
N HIS A 301 2.15 -9.29 8.03
CA HIS A 301 2.25 -9.40 6.59
C HIS A 301 1.09 -10.22 6.02
N ASP A 302 0.94 -10.16 4.71
CA ASP A 302 0.15 -11.13 3.97
C ASP A 302 0.87 -12.47 3.95
N TYR A 303 0.21 -13.52 4.42
CA TYR A 303 0.80 -14.87 4.51
C TYR A 303 1.06 -15.53 3.15
N LYS A 304 0.52 -14.96 2.05
CA LYS A 304 0.67 -15.50 0.68
C LYS A 304 1.57 -14.62 -0.19
N SER A 305 1.33 -13.32 -0.20
CA SER A 305 2.10 -12.37 -1.01
C SER A 305 3.33 -11.82 -0.30
N LEU A 306 3.50 -12.11 1.00
CA LEU A 306 4.55 -11.57 1.88
C LEU A 306 4.54 -10.03 1.99
N ALA A 307 3.50 -9.38 1.46
CA ALA A 307 3.41 -7.93 1.46
C ALA A 307 3.16 -7.45 2.89
N PRO A 308 3.89 -6.44 3.38
CA PRO A 308 3.63 -5.85 4.68
C PRO A 308 2.22 -5.24 4.70
N ARG A 309 1.50 -5.41 5.81
CA ARG A 309 0.14 -4.88 6.00
C ARG A 309 0.07 -3.77 7.03
N GLY A 310 1.08 -3.63 7.88
CA GLY A 310 1.13 -2.62 8.94
C GLY A 310 0.86 -3.17 10.35
N LEU A 311 0.59 -2.24 11.26
CA LEU A 311 0.30 -2.51 12.67
C LEU A 311 -1.12 -3.05 12.83
N LEU A 312 -1.28 -4.24 13.43
CA LEU A 312 -2.57 -4.82 13.77
C LEU A 312 -3.23 -4.07 14.92
N CYS A 313 -4.49 -3.68 14.73
CA CYS A 313 -5.30 -2.95 15.69
C CYS A 313 -6.69 -3.61 15.79
N GLU A 314 -6.85 -4.53 16.74
CA GLU A 314 -7.99 -5.43 16.74
C GLU A 314 -8.75 -5.47 18.09
N PRO A 315 -10.09 -5.68 18.08
CA PRO A 315 -10.91 -5.74 19.29
C PRO A 315 -10.58 -6.94 20.19
N ALA A 316 -11.11 -6.99 21.41
CA ALA A 316 -11.06 -8.22 22.19
C ALA A 316 -11.90 -9.34 21.53
N ARG A 317 -11.32 -10.54 21.37
CA ARG A 317 -11.94 -11.71 20.70
C ARG A 317 -11.55 -13.01 21.38
N ALA A 318 -12.39 -14.03 21.27
CA ALA A 318 -12.05 -15.37 21.74
C ALA A 318 -12.38 -16.43 20.68
N ASN A 319 -11.42 -17.30 20.33
CA ASN A 319 -11.68 -18.48 19.53
C ASN A 319 -12.24 -19.59 20.42
N ARG A 320 -13.46 -20.05 20.11
CA ARG A 320 -14.18 -21.06 20.89
C ARG A 320 -13.93 -22.50 20.41
N VAL A 321 -13.31 -22.67 19.25
CA VAL A 321 -12.96 -23.99 18.72
C VAL A 321 -11.79 -24.54 19.53
N LEU A 322 -11.89 -25.77 20.01
CA LEU A 322 -10.80 -26.50 20.66
C LEU A 322 -10.04 -27.33 19.65
N TRP A 323 -8.74 -27.55 19.89
CA TRP A 323 -7.87 -28.34 19.02
C TRP A 323 -7.96 -27.90 17.56
N ASN A 324 -7.90 -26.59 17.33
CA ASN A 324 -8.30 -26.03 16.05
C ASN A 324 -7.36 -26.28 14.86
N ARG A 325 -6.26 -27.01 15.10
CA ARG A 325 -5.33 -27.49 14.08
C ARG A 325 -5.23 -29.02 14.06
N ASP A 326 -5.75 -29.70 15.10
CA ASP A 326 -5.72 -31.16 15.27
C ASP A 326 -7.14 -31.72 15.21
N LEU A 327 -7.56 -32.04 13.98
CA LEU A 327 -8.87 -32.63 13.72
C LEU A 327 -8.90 -34.12 14.08
N THR A 328 -7.78 -34.76 14.44
CA THR A 328 -7.78 -36.16 14.91
C THR A 328 -8.41 -36.29 16.30
N ASN A 329 -8.31 -35.23 17.11
CA ASN A 329 -8.81 -35.18 18.48
C ASN A 329 -10.31 -35.53 18.59
N ALA A 330 -10.69 -36.10 19.74
CA ALA A 330 -12.06 -36.51 20.04
C ALA A 330 -13.06 -35.35 20.16
N ALA A 331 -12.58 -34.11 20.30
CA ALA A 331 -13.42 -32.92 20.20
C ALA A 331 -14.09 -32.78 18.80
N TRP A 332 -13.54 -33.47 17.79
CA TRP A 332 -14.07 -33.49 16.43
C TRP A 332 -14.78 -34.82 16.13
N VAL A 333 -16.11 -34.77 15.96
CA VAL A 333 -16.95 -35.88 15.55
C VAL A 333 -16.84 -36.06 14.03
N LYS A 334 -16.46 -37.25 13.59
CA LYS A 334 -16.21 -37.57 12.18
C LYS A 334 -17.24 -38.57 11.67
N SER A 335 -17.71 -38.40 10.44
CA SER A 335 -18.57 -39.35 9.75
C SER A 335 -18.11 -39.45 8.29
N ASN A 336 -17.84 -40.66 7.80
CA ASN A 336 -17.33 -40.89 6.44
C ASN A 336 -16.06 -40.07 6.09
N ILE A 337 -15.24 -39.74 7.10
CA ILE A 337 -13.99 -39.00 6.97
C ILE A 337 -12.92 -39.64 7.86
N THR A 338 -11.69 -39.72 7.35
CA THR A 338 -10.49 -39.93 8.14
C THR A 338 -9.73 -38.62 8.29
N ALA A 339 -9.10 -38.40 9.45
CA ALA A 339 -8.26 -37.24 9.73
C ALA A 339 -6.86 -37.68 10.16
N ALA A 340 -5.83 -36.93 9.78
CA ALA A 340 -4.46 -37.10 10.23
C ALA A 340 -3.83 -35.75 10.56
N LEU A 341 -3.01 -35.68 11.61
CA LEU A 341 -2.21 -34.49 11.93
C LEU A 341 -0.84 -34.64 11.26
N ASP A 342 -0.76 -34.29 9.98
CA ASP A 342 0.37 -34.63 9.11
C ASP A 342 0.84 -33.47 8.21
N GLN A 343 0.12 -32.34 8.22
CA GLN A 343 0.41 -31.22 7.34
C GLN A 343 1.37 -30.23 8.00
N VAL A 344 2.24 -29.64 7.18
CA VAL A 344 2.99 -28.44 7.56
C VAL A 344 2.01 -27.27 7.63
N GLY A 345 1.81 -26.73 8.81
CA GLY A 345 0.87 -25.63 9.03
C GLY A 345 1.49 -24.26 8.74
N LEU A 346 0.68 -23.22 8.96
CA LEU A 346 1.05 -21.83 8.69
C LEU A 346 2.16 -21.27 9.59
N ASP A 347 2.53 -21.98 10.65
CA ASP A 347 3.70 -21.70 11.49
C ASP A 347 5.00 -22.29 10.94
N GLY A 348 4.93 -23.04 9.83
CA GLY A 348 6.08 -23.70 9.19
C GLY A 348 6.49 -25.03 9.84
N ASN A 349 5.82 -25.45 10.91
CA ASN A 349 6.15 -26.68 11.62
C ASN A 349 5.48 -27.90 10.97
N ALA A 350 6.18 -29.04 10.93
CA ALA A 350 5.58 -30.30 10.52
C ALA A 350 4.53 -30.77 11.52
N ALA A 351 3.50 -31.47 11.04
CA ALA A 351 2.40 -32.01 11.86
C ALA A 351 1.73 -30.95 12.76
N SER A 352 1.61 -29.73 12.26
CA SER A 352 0.95 -28.63 12.98
C SER A 352 -0.41 -28.27 12.39
N ALA A 353 -0.81 -28.91 11.28
CA ALA A 353 -2.13 -28.82 10.66
C ALA A 353 -2.62 -30.22 10.25
N SER A 354 -3.93 -30.37 10.05
CA SER A 354 -4.54 -31.68 9.76
C SER A 354 -4.87 -31.85 8.29
N SER A 355 -4.72 -33.05 7.75
CA SER A 355 -5.43 -33.49 6.54
C SER A 355 -6.74 -34.20 6.92
N ILE A 356 -7.75 -34.07 6.05
CA ILE A 356 -8.95 -34.89 6.08
C ILE A 356 -9.22 -35.49 4.70
N THR A 357 -9.72 -36.72 4.66
CA THR A 357 -10.03 -37.45 3.43
C THR A 357 -11.42 -38.07 3.54
N ALA A 358 -12.25 -37.86 2.52
CA ALA A 358 -13.59 -38.44 2.46
C ALA A 358 -13.51 -39.94 2.14
N THR A 359 -14.00 -40.80 3.04
CA THR A 359 -14.12 -42.25 2.79
C THR A 359 -15.41 -42.60 2.08
N ALA A 360 -16.42 -41.73 2.12
CA ALA A 360 -17.63 -41.77 1.28
C ALA A 360 -18.07 -40.34 0.93
N ALA A 361 -19.04 -40.20 0.02
CA ALA A 361 -19.63 -38.90 -0.31
C ALA A 361 -20.26 -38.23 0.93
N ASP A 362 -20.30 -36.91 0.92
CA ASP A 362 -20.83 -36.06 2.01
C ASP A 362 -20.21 -36.37 3.39
N GLY A 363 -18.93 -36.72 3.42
CA GLY A 363 -18.21 -36.94 4.67
C GLY A 363 -18.09 -35.66 5.49
N THR A 364 -18.20 -35.75 6.82
CA THR A 364 -18.19 -34.60 7.74
C THR A 364 -17.20 -34.73 8.89
N VAL A 365 -16.73 -33.58 9.36
CA VAL A 365 -15.99 -33.43 10.63
C VAL A 365 -16.51 -32.19 11.34
N LEU A 366 -17.08 -32.36 12.54
CA LEU A 366 -17.84 -31.34 13.27
C LEU A 366 -17.40 -31.23 14.73
N GLN A 367 -17.49 -30.03 15.31
CA GLN A 367 -17.28 -29.78 16.73
C GLN A 367 -18.42 -28.93 17.30
N ALA A 368 -19.14 -29.49 18.27
CA ALA A 368 -20.16 -28.78 19.02
C ALA A 368 -19.52 -27.92 20.12
N ILE A 369 -19.94 -26.66 20.22
CA ILE A 369 -19.46 -25.67 21.18
C ILE A 369 -20.63 -25.28 22.07
N ALA A 370 -20.54 -25.47 23.39
CA ALA A 370 -21.59 -25.06 24.32
C ALA A 370 -21.39 -23.60 24.77
N ILE A 371 -22.24 -22.69 24.29
CA ILE A 371 -22.14 -21.26 24.59
C ILE A 371 -23.46 -20.53 24.34
N ALA A 372 -23.67 -19.41 25.03
CA ALA A 372 -24.80 -18.53 24.82
C ALA A 372 -24.86 -17.95 23.41
N SER A 373 -26.07 -17.57 23.00
CA SER A 373 -26.31 -16.93 21.71
C SER A 373 -25.59 -15.59 21.60
N ALA A 374 -24.82 -15.43 20.53
CA ALA A 374 -24.21 -14.19 20.09
C ALA A 374 -23.94 -14.28 18.58
N ALA A 375 -23.55 -13.18 17.96
CA ALA A 375 -23.02 -13.24 16.61
C ALA A 375 -21.62 -13.87 16.64
N TYR A 376 -21.39 -14.86 15.78
CA TYR A 376 -20.12 -15.54 15.62
C TYR A 376 -19.65 -15.49 14.16
N PHE A 377 -18.34 -15.38 13.98
CA PHE A 377 -17.68 -15.40 12.69
C PHE A 377 -16.74 -16.60 12.62
N GLN A 378 -16.85 -17.38 11.54
CA GLN A 378 -16.06 -18.59 11.38
C GLN A 378 -15.09 -18.49 10.20
N THR A 379 -13.83 -18.85 10.46
CA THR A 379 -12.78 -18.96 9.44
C THR A 379 -12.01 -20.26 9.57
N ALA A 380 -11.40 -20.71 8.48
CA ALA A 380 -10.38 -21.74 8.50
C ALA A 380 -9.42 -21.52 7.33
N PHE A 381 -8.16 -21.92 7.48
CA PHE A 381 -7.26 -22.00 6.34
C PHE A 381 -7.40 -23.38 5.72
N ILE A 382 -7.67 -23.43 4.42
CA ILE A 382 -7.92 -24.65 3.68
C ILE A 382 -6.97 -24.69 2.48
N LYS A 383 -6.36 -25.85 2.25
CA LYS A 383 -5.52 -26.12 1.10
C LYS A 383 -5.98 -27.42 0.43
N ARG A 384 -6.16 -27.44 -0.89
CA ARG A 384 -6.52 -28.66 -1.62
C ARG A 384 -5.35 -29.65 -1.64
N LEU A 385 -5.61 -30.92 -1.35
CA LEU A 385 -4.63 -32.00 -1.49
C LEU A 385 -4.97 -32.91 -2.69
N ILE A 386 -6.20 -33.43 -2.72
CA ILE A 386 -6.67 -34.38 -3.73
C ILE A 386 -8.09 -34.01 -4.16
N GLY A 387 -8.36 -34.14 -5.47
CA GLY A 387 -9.69 -34.00 -6.05
C GLY A 387 -10.10 -32.56 -6.39
N THR A 388 -11.28 -32.42 -6.98
CA THR A 388 -11.86 -31.15 -7.46
C THR A 388 -13.30 -30.94 -6.99
N GLY A 389 -13.84 -31.85 -6.18
CA GLY A 389 -15.20 -31.78 -5.68
C GLY A 389 -15.41 -30.65 -4.67
N PRO A 390 -16.66 -30.26 -4.41
CA PRO A 390 -16.97 -29.12 -3.57
C PRO A 390 -16.65 -29.38 -2.09
N ILE A 391 -16.18 -28.33 -1.42
CA ILE A 391 -15.86 -28.32 0.02
C ILE A 391 -16.77 -27.33 0.70
N TYR A 392 -17.36 -27.72 1.82
CA TYR A 392 -18.30 -26.88 2.55
C TYR A 392 -17.87 -26.64 3.99
N MET A 393 -18.25 -25.50 4.53
CA MET A 393 -18.18 -25.17 5.96
C MET A 393 -19.57 -24.92 6.53
N THR A 394 -19.73 -25.20 7.82
CA THR A 394 -20.96 -24.93 8.59
C THR A 394 -20.64 -24.36 9.98
N MET A 395 -21.60 -23.62 10.54
CA MET A 395 -21.63 -23.16 11.93
C MET A 395 -22.82 -23.73 12.73
N ASP A 396 -23.78 -24.36 12.06
CA ASP A 396 -25.09 -24.79 12.59
C ASP A 396 -25.30 -26.31 12.49
N GLY A 397 -24.21 -27.07 12.49
CA GLY A 397 -24.22 -28.53 12.45
C GLY A 397 -24.67 -29.13 11.13
N GLY A 398 -24.67 -28.34 10.06
CA GLY A 398 -25.04 -28.77 8.71
C GLY A 398 -26.49 -28.47 8.32
N THR A 399 -27.19 -27.62 9.07
CA THR A 399 -28.46 -27.03 8.62
C THR A 399 -28.20 -26.14 7.40
N THR A 400 -27.09 -25.40 7.42
CA THR A 400 -26.58 -24.60 6.32
C THR A 400 -25.15 -25.02 5.99
N TRP A 401 -24.88 -25.21 4.70
CA TRP A 401 -23.55 -25.48 4.15
C TRP A 401 -23.17 -24.37 3.17
N THR A 402 -22.06 -23.69 3.42
CA THR A 402 -21.49 -22.70 2.50
C THR A 402 -20.33 -23.31 1.75
N ASP A 403 -20.33 -23.19 0.42
CA ASP A 403 -19.21 -23.62 -0.42
C ASP A 403 -17.99 -22.74 -0.14
N VAL A 404 -16.90 -23.39 0.26
CA VAL A 404 -15.60 -22.79 0.57
C VAL A 404 -14.49 -23.52 -0.19
N THR A 405 -14.80 -24.03 -1.37
CA THR A 405 -13.83 -24.70 -2.24
C THR A 405 -12.62 -23.78 -2.48
N PRO A 406 -11.41 -24.18 -2.04
CA PRO A 406 -10.24 -23.32 -2.15
C PRO A 406 -9.90 -23.09 -3.65
N PRO A 407 -9.58 -21.86 -4.06
CA PRO A 407 -9.35 -21.51 -5.47
C PRO A 407 -8.02 -22.05 -6.03
N ASP A 408 -7.09 -22.46 -5.17
CA ASP A 408 -5.79 -23.00 -5.55
C ASP A 408 -5.24 -23.99 -4.50
N ALA A 409 -4.06 -24.53 -4.79
CA ALA A 409 -3.37 -25.52 -3.96
C ALA A 409 -2.51 -24.90 -2.83
N TYR A 410 -2.61 -23.59 -2.59
CA TYR A 410 -1.97 -22.96 -1.42
C TYR A 410 -2.97 -22.86 -0.25
N TRP A 411 -2.50 -22.43 0.92
CA TRP A 411 -3.40 -22.09 2.02
C TRP A 411 -4.31 -20.93 1.61
N ASN A 412 -5.61 -21.11 1.76
CA ASN A 412 -6.62 -20.09 1.52
C ASN A 412 -7.46 -19.89 2.78
N ARG A 413 -7.47 -18.67 3.31
CA ARG A 413 -8.30 -18.33 4.47
C ARG A 413 -9.76 -18.18 4.04
N MET A 414 -10.55 -19.23 4.28
CA MET A 414 -11.97 -19.27 3.97
C MET A 414 -12.80 -18.79 5.15
N SER A 415 -13.98 -18.24 4.85
CA SER A 415 -14.96 -17.79 5.85
C SER A 415 -16.38 -18.06 5.36
N ILE A 416 -17.31 -18.20 6.30
CA ILE A 416 -18.75 -18.29 6.02
C ILE A 416 -19.49 -17.10 6.63
N PRO A 417 -20.70 -16.76 6.17
CA PRO A 417 -21.48 -15.66 6.73
C PRO A 417 -21.62 -15.77 8.25
N SER A 418 -21.53 -14.64 8.96
CA SER A 418 -21.75 -14.60 10.40
C SER A 418 -23.16 -15.06 10.75
N GLN A 419 -23.32 -15.78 11.85
CA GLN A 419 -24.62 -16.20 12.35
C GLN A 419 -24.79 -15.81 13.82
N THR A 420 -26.02 -15.51 14.22
CA THR A 420 -26.39 -15.29 15.63
C THR A 420 -27.12 -16.51 16.15
N LEU A 421 -26.42 -17.37 16.90
CA LEU A 421 -26.97 -18.63 17.40
C LEU A 421 -26.37 -19.01 18.76
N PRO A 422 -27.12 -19.73 19.61
CA PRO A 422 -26.55 -20.47 20.72
C PRO A 422 -25.90 -21.76 20.21
N ASN A 423 -24.96 -22.27 20.99
CA ASN A 423 -24.32 -23.56 20.78
C ASN A 423 -23.87 -23.87 19.33
N PRO A 424 -22.95 -23.09 18.73
CA PRO A 424 -22.45 -23.36 17.39
C PRO A 424 -21.94 -24.79 17.23
N ASN A 425 -22.20 -25.41 16.09
CA ASN A 425 -21.64 -26.70 15.72
C ASN A 425 -20.90 -26.54 14.40
N VAL A 426 -19.58 -26.35 14.53
CA VAL A 426 -18.73 -25.88 13.43
C VAL A 426 -18.06 -27.04 12.74
N GLY A 427 -17.81 -26.94 11.44
CA GLY A 427 -16.95 -27.91 10.78
C GLY A 427 -17.06 -27.91 9.26
N PHE A 428 -16.77 -29.06 8.67
CA PHE A 428 -16.55 -29.22 7.23
C PHE A 428 -17.33 -30.39 6.67
N ARG A 429 -17.67 -30.30 5.38
CA ARG A 429 -18.17 -31.42 4.56
C ARG A 429 -17.41 -31.50 3.24
N ILE A 430 -16.99 -32.70 2.87
CA ILE A 430 -16.42 -32.99 1.55
C ILE A 430 -17.48 -33.75 0.75
N GLY A 431 -17.94 -33.17 -0.36
CA GLY A 431 -19.04 -33.76 -1.14
C GLY A 431 -18.65 -35.05 -1.86
N THR A 432 -17.39 -35.16 -2.30
CA THR A 432 -16.91 -36.26 -3.17
C THR A 432 -16.06 -37.25 -2.38
N SER A 433 -16.32 -38.56 -2.52
CA SER A 433 -15.49 -39.61 -1.93
C SER A 433 -14.08 -39.61 -2.54
N GLY A 434 -13.05 -39.77 -1.71
CA GLY A 434 -11.64 -39.75 -2.12
C GLY A 434 -11.01 -38.35 -2.15
N ASP A 435 -11.81 -37.28 -2.17
CA ASP A 435 -11.29 -35.92 -2.07
C ASP A 435 -10.63 -35.68 -0.71
N SER A 436 -9.58 -34.86 -0.70
CA SER A 436 -8.83 -34.52 0.50
C SER A 436 -8.38 -33.07 0.52
N ILE A 437 -8.40 -32.50 1.72
CA ILE A 437 -7.93 -31.14 2.01
C ILE A 437 -7.08 -31.13 3.28
N ALA A 438 -6.18 -30.16 3.35
CA ALA A 438 -5.50 -29.76 4.57
C ALA A 438 -6.26 -28.59 5.21
N ILE A 439 -6.35 -28.59 6.53
CA ILE A 439 -7.07 -27.61 7.35
C ILE A 439 -6.15 -27.12 8.45
N ASP A 440 -6.10 -25.80 8.60
CA ASP A 440 -5.38 -25.14 9.68
C ASP A 440 -6.21 -24.00 10.32
N LEU A 441 -5.96 -23.74 11.61
CA LEU A 441 -6.48 -22.61 12.39
C LEU A 441 -7.99 -22.40 12.25
N VAL A 442 -8.78 -23.43 12.53
CA VAL A 442 -10.24 -23.30 12.58
C VAL A 442 -10.61 -22.30 13.68
N GLN A 443 -11.41 -21.30 13.36
CA GLN A 443 -11.74 -20.23 14.28
C GLN A 443 -13.22 -19.99 14.25
N ASN A 444 -13.84 -19.95 15.42
CA ASN A 444 -15.19 -19.43 15.62
C ASN A 444 -15.07 -18.40 16.73
N GLU A 445 -15.11 -17.13 16.34
CA GLU A 445 -14.90 -16.00 17.24
C GLU A 445 -16.16 -15.16 17.39
N ASN A 446 -16.34 -14.53 18.56
CA ASN A 446 -17.45 -13.62 18.79
C ASN A 446 -17.32 -12.38 17.88
N GLY A 447 -18.38 -11.97 17.20
CA GLY A 447 -18.41 -10.82 16.29
C GLY A 447 -18.79 -11.19 14.86
N ASN A 448 -18.70 -10.21 13.96
CA ASN A 448 -19.23 -10.31 12.58
C ASN A 448 -18.12 -10.29 11.52
N TYR A 449 -16.86 -10.41 11.94
CA TYR A 449 -15.71 -10.38 11.04
C TYR A 449 -14.51 -11.08 11.65
N ARG A 450 -13.58 -11.46 10.78
CA ARG A 450 -12.33 -12.15 11.15
C ARG A 450 -11.34 -11.22 11.84
N THR A 451 -10.64 -11.73 12.84
CA THR A 451 -9.40 -11.14 13.37
C THR A 451 -8.20 -12.05 13.11
N SER A 452 -7.03 -11.71 13.65
CA SER A 452 -5.84 -12.57 13.61
C SER A 452 -6.17 -14.01 14.05
N PRO A 453 -5.50 -15.02 13.47
CA PRO A 453 -5.72 -16.41 13.87
C PRO A 453 -5.39 -16.61 15.34
N MET A 454 -6.16 -17.42 16.06
CA MET A 454 -5.91 -17.75 17.46
C MET A 454 -5.79 -19.27 17.59
N VAL A 455 -4.58 -19.75 17.88
CA VAL A 455 -4.31 -21.17 18.13
C VAL A 455 -4.97 -21.58 19.44
N THR A 456 -5.64 -22.72 19.44
CA THR A 456 -6.27 -23.33 20.61
C THR A 456 -5.84 -24.79 20.76
N THR A 457 -5.94 -25.30 21.98
CA THR A 457 -5.68 -26.70 22.30
C THR A 457 -6.89 -27.24 23.08
N ALA A 458 -6.69 -27.82 24.26
CA ALA A 458 -7.77 -28.21 25.17
C ALA A 458 -8.55 -27.01 25.74
N ALA A 459 -8.04 -25.79 25.57
CA ALA A 459 -8.67 -24.56 26.05
C ALA A 459 -8.87 -23.55 24.92
N LEU A 460 -9.91 -22.73 25.07
CA LEU A 460 -10.13 -21.56 24.24
C LEU A 460 -8.99 -20.56 24.40
N PHE A 461 -8.82 -19.69 23.40
CA PHE A 461 -7.86 -18.58 23.46
C PHE A 461 -8.61 -17.25 23.41
N SER A 462 -8.24 -16.32 24.30
CA SER A 462 -8.81 -14.97 24.35
C SER A 462 -7.72 -13.92 24.09
N ARG A 463 -7.93 -13.09 23.06
CA ARG A 463 -7.11 -11.93 22.74
C ARG A 463 -7.74 -10.67 23.35
N GLY A 464 -6.94 -9.89 24.09
CA GLY A 464 -7.32 -8.55 24.54
C GLY A 464 -7.35 -7.53 23.40
N VAL A 465 -7.97 -6.37 23.64
CA VAL A 465 -7.96 -5.27 22.67
C VAL A 465 -6.53 -4.72 22.50
N ASP A 466 -6.12 -4.42 21.27
CA ASP A 466 -4.87 -3.70 21.03
C ASP A 466 -5.07 -2.20 21.27
N GLN A 467 -4.13 -1.60 21.98
CA GLN A 467 -4.11 -0.17 22.25
C GLN A 467 -2.72 0.37 21.94
N HIS A 468 -2.63 1.33 21.03
CA HIS A 468 -1.38 1.92 20.59
C HIS A 468 -1.42 3.44 20.74
N SER A 469 -0.37 4.02 21.31
CA SER A 469 -0.27 5.48 21.45
C SER A 469 1.15 6.00 21.44
N LEU A 470 1.28 7.27 21.06
CA LEU A 470 2.48 8.08 21.18
C LEU A 470 2.19 9.27 22.09
N ASP A 471 3.21 9.70 22.83
CA ASP A 471 3.15 10.92 23.63
C ASP A 471 3.49 12.13 22.78
N LEU A 472 2.60 13.13 22.74
CA LEU A 472 2.79 14.35 21.97
C LEU A 472 3.78 15.32 22.63
N THR A 473 4.12 15.15 23.91
CA THR A 473 5.11 16.02 24.59
C THR A 473 6.51 15.92 23.98
N GLY A 474 6.84 14.77 23.38
CA GLY A 474 8.09 14.54 22.65
C GLY A 474 8.05 14.94 21.17
N ILE A 475 6.95 15.55 20.71
CA ILE A 475 6.69 15.89 19.31
C ILE A 475 6.39 17.39 19.21
N PRO A 476 6.92 18.12 18.22
CA PRO A 476 6.43 19.45 17.89
C PRO A 476 4.96 19.35 17.51
N PHE A 477 4.08 19.88 18.36
CA PHE A 477 2.66 19.80 18.17
C PHE A 477 1.98 21.09 18.60
N ASN A 478 1.18 21.65 17.69
CA ASN A 478 0.31 22.78 17.93
C ASN A 478 -1.12 22.35 17.63
N THR A 479 -2.01 22.42 18.61
CA THR A 479 -3.40 21.99 18.42
C THR A 479 -4.20 22.95 17.54
N THR A 480 -3.81 24.23 17.40
CA THR A 480 -4.66 25.25 16.75
C THR A 480 -4.88 25.04 15.26
N LEU A 481 -4.01 24.28 14.60
CA LEU A 481 -4.12 23.92 13.19
C LEU A 481 -3.36 22.61 12.93
N GLY A 482 -3.76 21.88 11.90
CA GLY A 482 -3.07 20.67 11.50
C GLY A 482 -3.79 19.87 10.45
N SER A 483 -3.12 18.86 9.94
CA SER A 483 -3.68 17.88 9.03
C SER A 483 -3.13 16.50 9.36
N ILE A 484 -3.95 15.48 9.18
CA ILE A 484 -3.60 14.08 9.40
C ILE A 484 -3.95 13.25 8.18
N PHE A 485 -3.02 12.42 7.73
CA PHE A 485 -3.21 11.41 6.70
C PHE A 485 -3.01 10.03 7.32
N ILE A 486 -3.89 9.10 6.99
CA ILE A 486 -3.86 7.74 7.53
C ILE A 486 -4.19 6.76 6.43
N GLU A 487 -3.34 5.76 6.25
CA GLU A 487 -3.59 4.62 5.38
C GLU A 487 -3.81 3.36 6.23
N GLY A 488 -4.91 2.64 5.99
CA GLY A 488 -5.20 1.42 6.71
C GLY A 488 -6.29 0.56 6.06
N ARG A 489 -6.53 -0.61 6.63
CA ARG A 489 -7.47 -1.62 6.13
C ARG A 489 -8.30 -2.20 7.27
N THR A 490 -9.63 -2.09 7.22
CA THR A 490 -10.52 -2.74 8.20
C THR A 490 -11.09 -4.05 7.69
N GLN A 491 -11.28 -5.02 8.57
CA GLN A 491 -11.97 -6.28 8.30
C GLN A 491 -13.47 -6.22 8.62
N ALA A 492 -13.96 -5.12 9.21
CA ALA A 492 -15.29 -5.05 9.77
C ALA A 492 -16.35 -4.53 8.77
N PRO A 493 -17.35 -5.33 8.40
CA PRO A 493 -18.43 -4.96 7.48
C PRO A 493 -19.62 -4.31 8.21
N ASP A 494 -19.38 -3.27 9.03
CA ASP A 494 -20.44 -2.64 9.84
C ASP A 494 -20.55 -1.12 9.68
N ASN A 495 -21.64 -0.57 10.22
CA ASN A 495 -21.93 0.86 10.31
C ASN A 495 -21.33 1.53 11.56
N ILE A 496 -20.55 0.78 12.34
CA ILE A 496 -19.91 1.27 13.55
C ILE A 496 -18.70 2.11 13.13
N GLN A 497 -18.54 3.27 13.76
CA GLN A 497 -17.35 4.11 13.58
C GLN A 497 -16.16 3.45 14.26
N ARG A 498 -15.07 3.31 13.52
CA ARG A 498 -13.84 2.64 13.98
C ARG A 498 -12.67 3.60 13.86
N THR A 499 -11.98 3.82 14.96
CA THR A 499 -10.94 4.84 15.05
C THR A 499 -9.69 4.40 14.30
N MET A 500 -9.31 5.19 13.29
CA MET A 500 -8.03 5.06 12.60
C MET A 500 -6.92 5.76 13.40
N ALA A 501 -7.19 6.99 13.82
CA ALA A 501 -6.32 7.74 14.72
C ALA A 501 -7.12 8.75 15.55
N GLN A 502 -6.59 9.10 16.71
CA GLN A 502 -7.18 10.09 17.60
C GLN A 502 -6.10 10.91 18.29
N LEU A 503 -6.28 12.22 18.33
CA LEU A 503 -5.53 13.13 19.22
C LEU A 503 -6.41 13.43 20.44
N ASP A 504 -5.92 13.23 21.66
CA ASP A 504 -6.67 13.49 22.90
C ASP A 504 -5.80 13.96 24.06
N ASP A 505 -6.42 14.49 25.11
CA ASP A 505 -5.80 14.90 26.38
C ASP A 505 -5.81 13.77 27.43
N ALA A 506 -5.88 12.51 27.00
CA ALA A 506 -6.16 11.34 27.83
C ALA A 506 -7.57 11.30 28.46
N THR A 507 -8.48 12.20 28.07
CA THR A 507 -9.90 12.20 28.47
C THR A 507 -10.83 12.12 27.25
N ALA A 508 -12.06 11.66 27.45
CA ALA A 508 -13.05 11.60 26.37
C ALA A 508 -13.60 12.98 25.94
N ASN A 509 -13.30 14.04 26.69
CA ASN A 509 -13.93 15.35 26.53
C ASN A 509 -13.33 16.16 25.37
N ASN A 510 -12.02 16.04 25.14
CA ASN A 510 -11.29 16.80 24.14
C ASN A 510 -10.58 15.83 23.19
N HIS A 511 -11.04 15.75 21.94
CA HIS A 511 -10.38 14.94 20.94
C HIS A 511 -10.60 15.41 19.50
N ILE A 512 -9.62 15.12 18.66
CA ILE A 512 -9.72 15.17 17.20
C ILE A 512 -9.60 13.73 16.71
N GLN A 513 -10.62 13.22 16.02
CA GLN A 513 -10.72 11.80 15.71
C GLN A 513 -11.02 11.57 14.23
N CYS A 514 -10.29 10.63 13.63
CA CYS A 514 -10.52 10.12 12.30
C CYS A 514 -11.04 8.69 12.40
N ASN A 515 -12.26 8.47 11.92
CA ASN A 515 -12.93 7.19 11.95
C ASN A 515 -13.18 6.68 10.54
N MET A 516 -13.30 5.36 10.43
CA MET A 516 -13.78 4.68 9.25
C MET A 516 -15.00 3.81 9.57
N SER A 517 -15.86 3.63 8.58
CA SER A 517 -16.93 2.65 8.60
C SER A 517 -17.24 2.22 7.16
N SER A 518 -17.44 0.92 6.97
CA SER A 518 -17.74 0.36 5.63
C SER A 518 -19.18 0.58 5.16
N LEU A 519 -20.07 0.94 6.09
CA LEU A 519 -21.48 1.20 5.81
C LEU A 519 -21.96 2.57 6.35
N GLY A 520 -21.36 3.07 7.43
CA GLY A 520 -21.73 4.33 8.10
C GLY A 520 -20.91 5.55 7.67
N GLY A 521 -19.87 5.35 6.86
CA GLY A 521 -18.98 6.40 6.37
C GLY A 521 -17.67 6.55 7.16
N GLY A 522 -16.60 6.89 6.46
CA GLY A 522 -15.48 7.61 7.06
C GLY A 522 -15.96 8.94 7.64
N GLN A 523 -15.36 9.34 8.76
CA GLN A 523 -15.79 10.49 9.52
C GLN A 523 -14.58 11.18 10.15
N PHE A 524 -14.58 12.50 10.10
CA PHE A 524 -13.65 13.34 10.83
C PHE A 524 -14.43 14.18 11.85
N THR A 525 -14.10 14.05 13.13
CA THR A 525 -14.79 14.76 14.22
C THR A 525 -13.83 15.53 15.10
N ILE A 526 -14.28 16.70 15.54
CA ILE A 526 -13.60 17.49 16.56
C ILE A 526 -14.58 17.65 17.74
N ARG A 527 -14.13 17.32 18.95
CA ARG A 527 -14.88 17.50 20.19
C ARG A 527 -14.07 18.32 21.18
N GLU A 528 -14.71 19.32 21.77
CA GLU A 528 -14.16 20.16 22.83
C GLU A 528 -15.16 20.22 23.98
N ALA A 529 -14.70 20.02 25.23
CA ALA A 529 -15.54 20.03 26.43
C ALA A 529 -16.81 19.15 26.30
N ASN A 530 -16.64 17.97 25.70
CA ASN A 530 -17.71 17.02 25.41
C ASN A 530 -18.81 17.50 24.43
N VAL A 531 -18.54 18.50 23.60
CA VAL A 531 -19.46 18.97 22.57
C VAL A 531 -18.81 18.89 21.18
N VAL A 532 -19.52 18.32 20.21
CA VAL A 532 -19.05 18.18 18.81
C VAL A 532 -18.94 19.57 18.19
N ARG A 533 -17.74 19.92 17.75
CA ARG A 533 -17.41 21.19 17.09
C ARG A 533 -17.27 21.07 15.57
N ALA A 534 -17.00 19.86 15.07
CA ALA A 534 -17.02 19.56 13.65
C ALA A 534 -17.39 18.10 13.43
N ASN A 535 -18.09 17.81 12.34
CA ASN A 535 -18.41 16.46 11.90
C ASN A 535 -18.47 16.38 10.37
N VAL A 536 -17.37 15.96 9.75
CA VAL A 536 -17.23 15.87 8.28
C VAL A 536 -17.34 14.41 7.84
N LEU A 537 -18.18 14.16 6.83
CA LEU A 537 -18.43 12.83 6.26
C LEU A 537 -17.93 12.77 4.80
N PRO A 538 -16.68 12.33 4.56
CA PRO A 538 -16.09 12.29 3.22
C PRO A 538 -16.56 11.16 2.29
N GLY A 539 -17.13 10.06 2.82
CA GLY A 539 -17.53 8.90 2.01
C GLY A 539 -17.59 7.62 2.82
N ILE A 540 -17.73 6.45 2.18
CA ILE A 540 -17.68 5.11 2.82
C ILE A 540 -16.42 4.36 2.37
N THR A 541 -15.84 3.54 3.25
CA THR A 541 -14.71 2.64 2.89
C THR A 541 -15.25 1.28 2.44
N VAL A 542 -14.39 0.46 1.83
CA VAL A 542 -14.70 -0.94 1.55
C VAL A 542 -13.90 -1.86 2.46
N VAL A 543 -14.56 -2.93 2.91
CA VAL A 543 -13.97 -3.95 3.77
C VAL A 543 -12.80 -4.63 3.09
N ASP A 544 -11.76 -4.87 3.89
CA ASP A 544 -10.52 -5.53 3.50
C ASP A 544 -9.88 -4.84 2.29
N LYS A 545 -9.92 -3.51 2.25
CA LYS A 545 -9.22 -2.70 1.24
C LYS A 545 -8.34 -1.66 1.90
N THR A 546 -7.27 -1.29 1.22
CA THR A 546 -6.48 -0.13 1.60
C THR A 546 -7.36 1.10 1.42
N THR A 547 -7.53 1.85 2.50
CA THR A 547 -8.28 3.10 2.53
C THR A 547 -7.41 4.19 3.11
N ARG A 548 -7.55 5.37 2.53
CA ARG A 548 -6.77 6.57 2.82
C ARG A 548 -7.70 7.69 3.24
N LEU A 549 -7.57 8.09 4.49
CA LEU A 549 -8.28 9.23 5.03
C LEU A 549 -7.29 10.38 5.22
N ALA A 550 -7.61 11.54 4.66
CA ALA A 550 -6.92 12.79 4.92
C ALA A 550 -7.89 13.76 5.60
N ALA A 551 -7.50 14.39 6.70
CA ALA A 551 -8.30 15.37 7.40
C ALA A 551 -7.46 16.59 7.78
N SER A 552 -8.08 17.75 7.87
CA SER A 552 -7.43 19.03 8.12
C SER A 552 -8.31 19.91 9.01
N TRP A 553 -7.69 20.68 9.89
CA TRP A 553 -8.34 21.62 10.78
C TRP A 553 -7.55 22.93 10.94
N GLY A 554 -8.25 23.96 11.37
CA GLY A 554 -7.72 25.27 11.70
C GLY A 554 -8.80 26.17 12.28
N ALA A 555 -8.51 27.46 12.44
CA ALA A 555 -9.50 28.44 12.85
C ALA A 555 -10.65 28.46 11.82
N ASN A 556 -11.88 28.18 12.27
CA ASN A 556 -13.07 28.16 11.42
C ASN A 556 -12.94 27.23 10.20
N TYR A 557 -12.20 26.12 10.36
CA TYR A 557 -11.96 25.19 9.26
C TYR A 557 -11.85 23.75 9.79
N ALA A 558 -12.68 22.86 9.25
CA ALA A 558 -12.49 21.41 9.31
C ALA A 558 -12.96 20.78 8.00
N GLN A 559 -12.13 19.94 7.39
CA GLN A 559 -12.48 19.20 6.19
C GLN A 559 -11.76 17.85 6.15
N ALA A 560 -12.33 16.89 5.45
CA ALA A 560 -11.73 15.57 5.26
C ALA A 560 -12.02 15.04 3.86
N ALA A 561 -11.17 14.12 3.40
CA ALA A 561 -11.35 13.35 2.19
C ALA A 561 -11.03 11.86 2.46
N LEU A 562 -11.71 10.98 1.75
CA LEU A 562 -11.60 9.53 1.85
C LEU A 562 -11.49 8.96 0.45
N ASP A 563 -10.36 8.33 0.13
CA ASP A 563 -10.12 7.70 -1.17
C ASP A 563 -10.47 8.62 -2.37
N GLY A 564 -10.13 9.92 -2.25
CA GLY A 564 -10.38 10.95 -3.26
C GLY A 564 -11.77 11.60 -3.23
N SER A 565 -12.69 11.13 -2.38
CA SER A 565 -13.97 11.80 -2.14
C SER A 565 -13.84 12.81 -1.00
N VAL A 566 -14.14 14.08 -1.27
CA VAL A 566 -14.02 15.16 -0.27
C VAL A 566 -15.37 15.47 0.37
N GLY A 567 -15.40 15.55 1.70
CA GLY A 567 -16.56 15.95 2.48
C GLY A 567 -16.76 17.47 2.50
N ALA A 568 -17.99 17.90 2.81
CA ALA A 568 -18.31 19.31 2.98
C ALA A 568 -17.46 19.93 4.11
N GLN A 569 -16.90 21.11 3.84
CA GLN A 569 -16.15 21.86 4.83
C GLN A 569 -17.08 22.36 5.95
N ASP A 570 -16.63 22.23 7.19
CA ASP A 570 -17.21 22.92 8.34
C ASP A 570 -16.43 24.21 8.60
N SER A 571 -17.16 25.33 8.66
CA SER A 571 -16.59 26.67 8.83
C SER A 571 -16.80 27.28 10.22
N VAL A 572 -17.44 26.56 11.15
CA VAL A 572 -17.71 27.05 12.52
C VAL A 572 -17.12 26.07 13.52
N VAL A 573 -15.79 26.12 13.67
CA VAL A 573 -15.02 25.12 14.40
C VAL A 573 -14.24 25.76 15.54
N THR A 574 -14.41 25.19 16.74
CA THR A 574 -13.51 25.42 17.88
C THR A 574 -12.60 24.20 18.05
N VAL A 575 -11.29 24.41 18.00
CA VAL A 575 -10.31 23.33 18.11
C VAL A 575 -9.87 23.18 19.57
N PRO A 576 -9.94 21.97 20.17
CA PRO A 576 -9.56 21.76 21.56
C PRO A 576 -8.06 22.05 21.79
N THR A 577 -7.72 22.51 22.99
CA THR A 577 -6.34 22.74 23.42
C THR A 577 -5.87 21.65 24.38
N GLY A 578 -4.55 21.56 24.61
CA GLY A 578 -3.99 20.66 25.63
C GLY A 578 -4.00 19.17 25.30
N LEU A 579 -4.12 18.78 24.03
CA LEU A 579 -4.02 17.37 23.64
C LEU A 579 -2.59 16.84 23.86
N THR A 580 -2.46 15.64 24.41
CA THR A 580 -1.19 15.05 24.86
C THR A 580 -0.88 13.68 24.25
N LYS A 581 -1.85 13.02 23.61
CA LYS A 581 -1.68 11.67 23.05
C LYS A 581 -2.12 11.62 21.60
N LEU A 582 -1.36 10.88 20.77
CA LEU A 582 -1.79 10.37 19.47
C LEU A 582 -2.05 8.86 19.62
N ARG A 583 -3.28 8.42 19.40
CA ARG A 583 -3.68 7.00 19.40
C ARG A 583 -3.78 6.50 17.97
N ILE A 584 -3.42 5.23 17.78
CA ILE A 584 -3.38 4.56 16.48
C ILE A 584 -4.28 3.32 16.54
N GLY A 585 -5.26 3.24 15.63
CA GLY A 585 -6.15 2.08 15.46
C GLY A 585 -7.15 1.81 16.59
N GLY A 586 -7.33 2.76 17.50
CA GLY A 586 -8.32 2.71 18.58
C GLY A 586 -8.42 4.04 19.34
N GLY A 587 -9.58 4.31 19.93
CA GLY A 587 -9.82 5.49 20.76
C GLY A 587 -9.31 5.32 22.20
N ILE A 588 -9.71 6.25 23.08
CA ILE A 588 -9.41 6.19 24.51
C ILE A 588 -9.85 4.84 25.09
N SER A 589 -8.99 4.23 25.90
CA SER A 589 -9.19 2.90 26.50
C SER A 589 -9.49 1.78 25.50
N GLY A 590 -9.09 1.93 24.22
CA GLY A 590 -9.31 0.92 23.18
C GLY A 590 -10.76 0.85 22.68
N ASN A 591 -11.55 1.89 22.92
CA ASN A 591 -12.88 2.01 22.34
C ASN A 591 -12.81 2.10 20.81
N PHE A 592 -13.84 1.60 20.13
CA PHE A 592 -13.96 1.65 18.67
C PHE A 592 -12.71 1.15 17.91
N PRO A 593 -12.18 -0.04 18.25
CA PRO A 593 -10.96 -0.55 17.63
C PRO A 593 -11.16 -0.70 16.12
N MET A 594 -10.10 -0.42 15.37
CA MET A 594 -10.10 -0.43 13.92
C MET A 594 -10.58 -1.77 13.33
N GLY A 595 -10.21 -2.89 13.97
CA GLY A 595 -10.50 -4.23 13.49
C GLY A 595 -9.74 -4.52 12.19
N GLY A 596 -8.43 -4.27 12.16
CA GLY A 596 -7.65 -4.32 10.92
C GLY A 596 -6.20 -3.87 11.10
N THR A 597 -5.61 -3.24 10.08
CA THR A 597 -4.23 -2.74 10.11
C THR A 597 -4.10 -1.26 9.75
N ILE A 598 -3.21 -0.53 10.42
CA ILE A 598 -2.74 0.80 9.99
C ILE A 598 -1.37 0.62 9.33
N ALA A 599 -1.22 1.09 8.09
CA ALA A 599 0.01 0.99 7.30
C ALA A 599 0.86 2.26 7.42
N ARG A 600 0.23 3.44 7.31
CA ARG A 600 0.94 4.73 7.34
C ARG A 600 0.12 5.77 8.10
N LEU A 601 0.80 6.66 8.80
CA LEU A 601 0.18 7.80 9.48
C LEU A 601 1.09 9.02 9.40
N THR A 602 0.56 10.17 9.01
CA THR A 602 1.29 11.43 8.96
C THR A 602 0.47 12.53 9.62
N LEU A 603 1.05 13.24 10.57
CA LEU A 603 0.51 14.44 11.20
C LEU A 603 1.37 15.64 10.78
N ARG A 604 0.77 16.64 10.15
CA ARG A 604 1.41 17.89 9.75
C ARG A 604 0.83 19.05 10.54
N LEU A 605 1.67 19.97 10.99
CA LEU A 605 1.25 21.18 11.70
C LEU A 605 0.92 22.32 10.71
N ARG A 606 0.06 22.04 9.74
CA ARG A 606 -0.53 23.02 8.82
C ARG A 606 -1.91 22.59 8.38
N THR A 607 -2.76 23.56 8.08
CA THR A 607 -4.02 23.33 7.37
C THR A 607 -3.72 22.97 5.90
N MET A 608 -4.42 21.96 5.39
CA MET A 608 -4.56 21.64 3.97
C MET A 608 -5.94 22.02 3.46
N ASP A 609 -6.03 22.44 2.20
CA ASP A 609 -7.32 22.68 1.53
C ASP A 609 -7.96 21.41 0.95
N GLY A 610 -9.21 21.51 0.48
CA GLY A 610 -9.95 20.37 -0.08
C GLY A 610 -9.30 19.72 -1.31
N SER A 611 -8.52 20.47 -2.09
CA SER A 611 -7.80 19.95 -3.25
C SER A 611 -6.57 19.13 -2.84
N GLU A 612 -5.81 19.62 -1.86
CA GLU A 612 -4.70 18.88 -1.24
C GLU A 612 -5.21 17.60 -0.57
N LEU A 613 -6.32 17.67 0.17
CA LEU A 613 -6.93 16.51 0.82
C LEU A 613 -7.43 15.47 -0.19
N THR A 614 -8.05 15.92 -1.28
CA THR A 614 -8.50 15.05 -2.36
C THR A 614 -7.31 14.33 -2.99
N ALA A 615 -6.25 15.07 -3.31
CA ALA A 615 -5.04 14.49 -3.89
C ALA A 615 -4.37 13.49 -2.92
N LEU A 616 -4.19 13.87 -1.66
CA LEU A 616 -3.51 13.04 -0.66
C LEU A 616 -4.30 11.77 -0.31
N SER A 617 -5.63 11.86 -0.17
CA SER A 617 -6.48 10.69 0.09
C SER A 617 -6.63 9.80 -1.14
N ASN A 618 -6.63 10.34 -2.36
CA ASN A 618 -6.70 9.52 -3.57
C ASN A 618 -5.36 8.82 -3.85
N PHE A 619 -4.28 9.61 -3.81
CA PHE A 619 -2.99 9.21 -4.36
C PHE A 619 -1.99 8.71 -3.31
N GLY A 620 -2.28 8.87 -2.03
CA GLY A 620 -1.27 8.72 -0.99
C GLY A 620 -0.22 9.82 -1.11
N LEU A 621 0.98 9.56 -0.58
CA LEU A 621 2.06 10.53 -0.55
C LEU A 621 2.86 10.48 -1.87
N ALA A 622 3.44 11.61 -2.28
CA ALA A 622 4.29 11.66 -3.47
C ALA A 622 5.44 10.65 -3.34
N GLY A 623 5.58 9.73 -4.32
CA GLY A 623 6.55 8.64 -4.29
C GLY A 623 5.98 7.27 -3.88
N ALA A 624 4.76 7.21 -3.32
CA ALA A 624 4.06 5.97 -2.96
C ALA A 624 3.05 5.51 -4.05
N GLU A 625 3.27 5.91 -5.31
CA GLU A 625 2.43 5.49 -6.44
C GLU A 625 2.43 3.95 -6.53
N PRO A 626 1.25 3.30 -6.72
CA PRO A 626 1.22 1.85 -6.93
C PRO A 626 2.14 1.46 -8.10
N LEU A 627 3.00 0.46 -7.91
CA LEU A 627 3.92 0.02 -8.95
C LEU A 627 3.13 -0.55 -10.15
N VAL A 628 3.49 -0.15 -11.36
CA VAL A 628 2.95 -0.74 -12.59
C VAL A 628 3.57 -2.12 -12.78
N ASP A 629 2.77 -3.18 -12.66
CA ASP A 629 3.18 -4.57 -12.89
C ASP A 629 2.81 -5.07 -14.30
N VAL A 630 1.85 -4.39 -14.94
CA VAL A 630 1.45 -4.64 -16.33
C VAL A 630 1.72 -3.37 -17.15
N VAL A 631 2.72 -3.45 -18.01
CA VAL A 631 3.09 -2.37 -18.95
C VAL A 631 1.91 -2.01 -19.88
N PRO A 632 1.78 -0.74 -20.29
CA PRO A 632 0.57 -0.27 -20.99
C PRO A 632 0.44 -0.80 -22.43
N ASN A 633 1.51 -1.33 -23.03
CA ASN A 633 1.52 -2.01 -24.33
C ASN A 633 1.47 -3.54 -24.22
N ASN A 634 1.04 -4.09 -23.06
CA ASN A 634 0.89 -5.52 -22.87
C ASN A 634 -0.11 -6.12 -23.88
N SER A 635 0.22 -7.25 -24.47
CA SER A 635 -0.61 -7.92 -25.48
C SER A 635 -1.94 -8.47 -24.96
N ASN A 636 -2.15 -8.55 -23.64
CA ASN A 636 -3.42 -8.90 -23.02
C ASN A 636 -4.37 -7.70 -22.83
N ILE A 637 -3.96 -6.49 -23.21
CA ILE A 637 -4.83 -5.32 -23.27
C ILE A 637 -5.27 -5.15 -24.72
N GLU A 638 -6.58 -5.25 -24.95
CA GLU A 638 -7.19 -5.01 -26.25
C GLU A 638 -7.54 -3.52 -26.38
N ASP A 639 -7.12 -2.91 -27.48
CA ASP A 639 -7.47 -1.54 -27.86
C ASP A 639 -8.52 -1.57 -28.98
N SER A 640 -9.58 -0.78 -28.85
CA SER A 640 -10.66 -0.70 -29.83
C SER A 640 -11.33 0.69 -29.85
N ASP A 641 -12.24 0.93 -30.80
CA ASP A 641 -13.06 2.17 -30.83
C ASP A 641 -12.21 3.46 -30.95
N TYR A 642 -11.08 3.41 -31.66
CA TYR A 642 -10.19 4.56 -31.87
C TYR A 642 -10.05 4.90 -33.35
N ALA A 643 -10.02 6.20 -33.64
CA ALA A 643 -9.88 6.74 -35.00
C ALA A 643 -8.43 7.20 -35.31
N ALA A 644 -7.47 6.70 -34.54
CA ALA A 644 -6.13 7.25 -34.37
C ALA A 644 -5.02 6.26 -34.70
N VAL A 645 -3.80 6.75 -34.90
CA VAL A 645 -2.60 5.92 -34.74
C VAL A 645 -2.27 5.88 -33.25
N LEU A 646 -2.24 4.68 -32.68
CA LEU A 646 -1.80 4.49 -31.30
C LEU A 646 -0.28 4.49 -31.24
N THR A 647 0.28 5.40 -30.45
CA THR A 647 1.68 5.35 -30.04
C THR A 647 1.77 4.47 -28.81
N ALA A 648 2.17 3.21 -28.99
CA ALA A 648 2.25 2.23 -27.91
C ALA A 648 3.70 1.94 -27.52
N THR A 649 4.06 2.26 -26.28
CA THR A 649 5.39 2.02 -25.70
C THR A 649 5.26 1.29 -24.37
N SER A 650 6.38 0.82 -23.81
CA SER A 650 6.41 0.24 -22.47
C SER A 650 6.13 1.25 -21.35
N SER A 651 6.10 2.55 -21.65
CA SER A 651 5.89 3.62 -20.66
C SER A 651 4.51 4.26 -20.77
N GLN A 652 3.93 4.32 -21.96
CA GLN A 652 2.59 4.87 -22.18
C GLN A 652 1.97 4.39 -23.49
N VAL A 653 0.63 4.44 -23.56
CA VAL A 653 -0.14 4.38 -24.81
C VAL A 653 -1.05 5.60 -24.91
N SER A 654 -1.05 6.24 -26.09
CA SER A 654 -1.88 7.40 -26.44
C SER A 654 -2.19 7.40 -27.94
N GLY A 655 -3.32 7.97 -28.36
CA GLY A 655 -3.70 8.09 -29.76
C GLY A 655 -3.48 9.49 -30.36
N VAL A 656 -3.19 9.55 -31.66
CA VAL A 656 -3.22 10.76 -32.48
C VAL A 656 -4.22 10.60 -33.63
N ARG A 657 -5.29 11.40 -33.64
CA ARG A 657 -6.30 11.45 -34.71
C ARG A 657 -5.82 12.27 -35.93
N PRO A 658 -6.34 12.02 -37.15
CA PRO A 658 -5.92 12.70 -38.37
C PRO A 658 -6.52 14.11 -38.54
N ILE A 659 -6.41 14.92 -37.50
CA ILE A 659 -6.75 16.36 -37.51
C ILE A 659 -5.57 17.17 -36.97
N VAL A 660 -5.51 18.46 -37.29
CA VAL A 660 -4.65 19.43 -36.60
C VAL A 660 -5.49 20.66 -36.27
N PHE A 661 -6.18 20.63 -35.13
CA PHE A 661 -7.08 21.70 -34.72
C PHE A 661 -7.22 21.74 -33.19
N SER A 662 -6.85 22.86 -32.57
CA SER A 662 -6.98 23.11 -31.11
C SER A 662 -6.48 21.98 -30.19
N GLY A 663 -5.51 21.18 -30.66
CA GLY A 663 -4.99 20.05 -29.91
C GLY A 663 -5.88 18.80 -29.88
N TYR A 664 -7.06 18.82 -30.52
CA TYR A 664 -8.00 17.70 -30.53
C TYR A 664 -7.49 16.45 -31.25
N GLN A 665 -6.37 16.55 -31.96
CA GLN A 665 -5.67 15.37 -32.46
C GLN A 665 -5.19 14.46 -31.33
N HIS A 666 -4.98 15.00 -30.13
CA HIS A 666 -4.60 14.22 -28.95
C HIS A 666 -5.81 13.81 -28.11
N ALA A 667 -7.02 14.27 -28.43
CA ALA A 667 -8.26 13.77 -27.84
C ALA A 667 -8.67 12.48 -28.59
N ASN A 668 -9.03 11.43 -27.85
CA ASN A 668 -9.46 10.15 -28.42
C ASN A 668 -10.85 9.78 -27.90
N PRO A 669 -11.90 10.53 -28.30
CA PRO A 669 -13.27 10.31 -27.82
C PRO A 669 -13.71 8.88 -28.06
N GLY A 670 -14.07 8.17 -26.99
CA GLY A 670 -14.62 6.83 -27.09
C GLY A 670 -13.59 5.70 -27.23
N TRP A 671 -12.29 6.00 -27.37
CA TRP A 671 -11.23 4.97 -27.39
C TRP A 671 -11.36 4.05 -26.18
N ARG A 672 -11.40 2.74 -26.43
CA ARG A 672 -11.53 1.71 -25.42
C ARG A 672 -10.23 0.95 -25.21
N ARG A 673 -9.88 0.73 -23.95
CA ARG A 673 -8.86 -0.24 -23.54
C ARG A 673 -9.50 -1.31 -22.66
N ARG A 674 -9.33 -2.59 -22.98
CA ARG A 674 -10.10 -3.71 -22.42
C ARG A 674 -9.19 -4.85 -21.99
N PHE A 675 -9.47 -5.46 -20.84
CA PHE A 675 -8.78 -6.65 -20.36
C PHE A 675 -9.65 -7.43 -19.38
N LYS A 676 -9.36 -8.72 -19.18
CA LYS A 676 -10.01 -9.54 -18.17
C LYS A 676 -9.11 -9.78 -16.97
N THR A 677 -9.67 -9.90 -15.78
CA THR A 677 -8.91 -10.28 -14.59
C THR A 677 -9.77 -10.93 -13.51
N ARG A 678 -9.12 -11.74 -12.68
CA ARG A 678 -9.65 -12.30 -11.42
C ARG A 678 -9.09 -11.57 -10.19
N ALA A 679 -8.33 -10.50 -10.38
CA ALA A 679 -7.73 -9.74 -9.29
C ALA A 679 -8.84 -9.19 -8.39
N THR A 680 -8.58 -9.16 -7.08
CA THR A 680 -9.50 -8.52 -6.12
C THR A 680 -9.34 -7.00 -6.10
N SER A 681 -8.30 -6.49 -6.76
CA SER A 681 -8.05 -5.06 -6.96
C SER A 681 -7.20 -4.83 -8.21
N VAL A 682 -7.52 -3.79 -8.96
CA VAL A 682 -6.69 -3.26 -10.04
C VAL A 682 -6.55 -1.74 -9.90
N VAL A 683 -5.37 -1.22 -10.23
CA VAL A 683 -5.14 0.22 -10.32
C VAL A 683 -4.78 0.56 -11.76
N LEU A 684 -5.55 1.44 -12.38
CA LEU A 684 -5.34 1.95 -13.72
C LEU A 684 -4.55 3.25 -13.63
N HIS A 685 -3.39 3.34 -14.30
CA HIS A 685 -2.51 4.50 -14.24
C HIS A 685 -2.64 5.36 -15.49
N PHE A 686 -2.82 6.65 -15.31
CA PHE A 686 -3.03 7.61 -16.39
C PHE A 686 -2.17 8.86 -16.24
N GLN A 687 -2.06 9.60 -17.33
CA GLN A 687 -1.50 10.95 -17.32
C GLN A 687 -2.23 11.82 -18.33
N ASN A 688 -2.56 13.05 -17.94
CA ASN A 688 -2.89 14.07 -18.93
C ASN A 688 -1.62 14.69 -19.48
N LEU A 689 -1.49 14.73 -20.81
CA LEU A 689 -0.37 15.35 -21.49
C LEU A 689 -0.52 16.87 -21.67
N ASN A 690 -1.68 17.46 -21.30
CA ASN A 690 -2.01 18.87 -21.47
C ASN A 690 -1.81 19.38 -22.91
N LEU A 691 -2.29 18.59 -23.89
CA LEU A 691 -2.13 18.89 -25.32
C LEU A 691 -3.42 19.41 -25.97
N VAL A 692 -4.55 19.38 -25.26
CA VAL A 692 -5.83 19.94 -25.73
C VAL A 692 -5.98 21.38 -25.23
N SER A 693 -6.14 22.32 -26.16
CA SER A 693 -6.21 23.77 -25.86
C SER A 693 -7.59 24.39 -26.09
N GLY A 694 -8.54 23.66 -26.64
CA GLY A 694 -9.92 24.11 -26.83
C GLY A 694 -10.88 23.75 -25.68
N SER A 695 -12.16 23.56 -25.99
CA SER A 695 -13.17 23.14 -25.01
C SER A 695 -12.74 21.82 -24.37
N TYR A 696 -12.71 21.76 -23.04
CA TYR A 696 -12.11 20.66 -22.30
C TYR A 696 -13.15 19.87 -21.51
N ASN A 697 -13.11 18.55 -21.65
CA ASN A 697 -13.83 17.62 -20.78
C ASN A 697 -13.01 16.34 -20.67
N GLY A 698 -12.39 16.16 -19.50
CA GLY A 698 -11.56 15.01 -19.17
C GLY A 698 -12.30 13.86 -18.51
N LYS A 699 -13.65 13.81 -18.58
CA LYS A 699 -14.46 12.81 -17.87
C LYS A 699 -14.69 11.55 -18.72
N GLY A 700 -13.90 10.52 -18.46
CA GLY A 700 -14.02 9.18 -19.03
C GLY A 700 -14.84 8.26 -18.11
N GLN A 701 -15.14 7.05 -18.59
CA GLN A 701 -15.88 6.04 -17.82
C GLN A 701 -15.13 4.71 -17.79
N ILE A 702 -15.38 3.93 -16.74
CA ILE A 702 -14.91 2.55 -16.61
C ILE A 702 -16.12 1.63 -16.45
N LEU A 703 -16.17 0.59 -17.27
CA LEU A 703 -17.17 -0.46 -17.21
C LEU A 703 -16.57 -1.72 -16.60
N VAL A 704 -17.39 -2.45 -15.85
CA VAL A 704 -17.09 -3.80 -15.35
C VAL A 704 -18.20 -4.71 -15.84
N ASP A 705 -17.84 -5.73 -16.62
CA ASP A 705 -18.76 -6.65 -17.28
C ASP A 705 -19.85 -5.93 -18.10
N GLY A 706 -19.43 -4.89 -18.83
CA GLY A 706 -20.31 -4.05 -19.67
C GLY A 706 -21.20 -3.08 -18.90
N VAL A 707 -21.18 -3.09 -17.57
CA VAL A 707 -21.97 -2.18 -16.71
C VAL A 707 -21.12 -1.02 -16.23
N HIS A 708 -21.68 0.18 -16.21
CA HIS A 708 -20.99 1.35 -15.65
C HIS A 708 -20.59 1.10 -14.19
N ASN A 709 -19.29 1.23 -13.90
CA ASN A 709 -18.76 1.07 -12.55
C ASN A 709 -18.39 2.40 -11.91
N THR A 710 -17.56 3.20 -12.60
CA THR A 710 -17.13 4.51 -12.11
C THR A 710 -16.73 5.44 -13.26
N TYR A 711 -16.62 6.73 -12.96
CA TYR A 711 -15.99 7.71 -13.84
C TYR A 711 -14.55 7.97 -13.39
N PHE A 712 -13.73 8.46 -14.32
CA PHE A 712 -12.49 9.14 -13.98
C PHE A 712 -12.48 10.51 -14.62
N THR A 713 -11.86 11.47 -13.96
CA THR A 713 -11.78 12.85 -14.45
C THR A 713 -10.32 13.27 -14.49
N SER A 714 -9.85 13.55 -15.71
CA SER A 714 -8.55 14.17 -15.93
C SER A 714 -8.66 15.69 -15.76
N ALA A 715 -7.90 16.29 -14.85
CA ALA A 715 -7.72 17.75 -14.84
C ALA A 715 -6.95 18.20 -16.09
N GLN A 716 -7.18 19.41 -16.61
CA GLN A 716 -6.52 19.87 -17.84
C GLN A 716 -4.99 19.99 -17.70
N ALA A 717 -4.52 20.35 -16.50
CA ALA A 717 -3.09 20.47 -16.22
C ALA A 717 -2.32 19.16 -16.46
N LEU A 718 -1.04 19.29 -16.82
CA LEU A 718 -0.12 18.17 -16.94
C LEU A 718 -0.01 17.47 -15.59
N GLY A 719 -0.30 16.17 -15.54
CA GLY A 719 -0.24 15.41 -14.30
C GLY A 719 -0.65 13.96 -14.44
N LYS A 720 -0.05 13.10 -13.60
CA LYS A 720 -0.46 11.71 -13.44
C LYS A 720 -1.67 11.62 -12.52
N PHE A 721 -2.48 10.60 -12.75
CA PHE A 721 -3.55 10.20 -11.86
C PHE A 721 -3.81 8.71 -12.04
N PHE A 722 -4.43 8.07 -11.07
CA PHE A 722 -4.81 6.66 -11.19
C PHE A 722 -6.21 6.41 -10.65
N VAL A 723 -6.80 5.32 -11.09
CA VAL A 723 -8.14 4.88 -10.70
C VAL A 723 -8.04 3.49 -10.15
N ARG A 724 -8.40 3.33 -8.88
CA ARG A 724 -8.44 2.03 -8.21
C ARG A 724 -9.83 1.43 -8.35
N LEU A 725 -9.91 0.20 -8.84
CA LEU A 725 -11.10 -0.63 -8.84
C LEU A 725 -10.85 -1.79 -7.89
N ASP A 726 -11.83 -2.09 -7.05
CA ASP A 726 -11.69 -3.16 -6.11
C ASP A 726 -12.94 -4.03 -6.05
N PHE A 727 -12.76 -5.34 -5.94
CA PHE A 727 -13.82 -6.34 -6.04
C PHE A 727 -13.92 -7.20 -4.78
N ALA A 728 -15.14 -7.61 -4.43
CA ALA A 728 -15.41 -8.41 -3.24
C ALA A 728 -15.01 -9.91 -3.38
N SER A 729 -14.72 -10.36 -4.61
CA SER A 729 -14.36 -11.75 -4.91
C SER A 729 -13.36 -11.81 -6.07
N ASN A 730 -12.75 -12.97 -6.26
CA ASN A 730 -11.85 -13.28 -7.38
C ASN A 730 -12.59 -13.84 -8.62
N ALA A 731 -13.87 -13.48 -8.79
CA ALA A 731 -14.60 -13.78 -10.01
C ALA A 731 -13.91 -13.12 -11.22
N ASP A 732 -13.96 -13.80 -12.35
CA ASP A 732 -13.41 -13.27 -13.60
C ASP A 732 -14.29 -12.15 -14.13
N ARG A 733 -13.68 -11.04 -14.56
CA ARG A 733 -14.37 -9.81 -14.94
C ARG A 733 -13.73 -9.17 -16.16
N LEU A 734 -14.54 -8.58 -17.02
CA LEU A 734 -14.10 -7.70 -18.10
C LEU A 734 -14.03 -6.25 -17.59
N ILE A 735 -12.85 -5.64 -17.68
CA ILE A 735 -12.64 -4.22 -17.40
C ILE A 735 -12.54 -3.47 -18.72
N GLU A 736 -13.29 -2.38 -18.86
CA GLU A 736 -13.28 -1.53 -20.07
C GLU A 736 -13.10 -0.06 -19.68
N VAL A 737 -11.98 0.54 -20.09
CA VAL A 737 -11.71 1.96 -19.93
C VAL A 737 -12.16 2.68 -21.19
N VAL A 738 -13.07 3.64 -21.09
CA VAL A 738 -13.54 4.47 -22.20
C VAL A 738 -13.04 5.89 -22.02
N MET A 739 -12.24 6.36 -22.97
CA MET A 739 -11.53 7.63 -22.89
C MET A 739 -12.47 8.84 -23.03
N PRO A 740 -12.13 9.97 -22.37
CA PRO A 740 -12.93 11.18 -22.42
C PRO A 740 -12.98 11.80 -23.82
N TYR A 741 -14.01 12.61 -24.07
CA TYR A 741 -14.20 13.17 -25.40
C TYR A 741 -13.31 14.36 -25.72
N SER A 742 -12.77 15.08 -24.72
CA SER A 742 -11.91 16.24 -24.97
C SER A 742 -10.80 16.38 -23.93
N SER A 743 -9.89 15.39 -23.92
CA SER A 743 -8.67 15.42 -23.11
C SER A 743 -7.59 14.51 -23.71
N SER A 744 -6.33 14.88 -23.51
CA SER A 744 -5.14 14.14 -23.96
C SER A 744 -4.64 13.14 -22.92
N VAL A 745 -5.49 12.18 -22.57
CA VAL A 745 -5.19 11.14 -21.57
C VAL A 745 -4.34 10.02 -22.20
N ALA A 746 -3.19 9.75 -21.60
CA ALA A 746 -2.37 8.57 -21.85
C ALA A 746 -2.58 7.53 -20.75
N HIS A 747 -2.59 6.24 -21.12
CA HIS A 747 -2.59 5.13 -20.16
C HIS A 747 -1.14 4.67 -19.91
N LEU A 748 -0.72 4.64 -18.65
CA LEU A 748 0.64 4.33 -18.21
C LEU A 748 0.82 2.87 -17.76
N GLY A 749 -0.26 2.14 -17.51
CA GLY A 749 -0.22 0.72 -17.17
C GLY A 749 -1.20 0.36 -16.07
N ILE A 750 -1.09 -0.87 -15.58
CA ILE A 750 -1.98 -1.44 -14.57
C ILE A 750 -1.14 -1.96 -13.40
N THR A 751 -1.66 -1.85 -12.18
CA THR A 751 -1.24 -2.65 -11.02
C THR A 751 -2.30 -3.70 -10.73
N THR A 752 -1.92 -4.97 -10.56
CA THR A 752 -2.85 -6.05 -10.19
C THR A 752 -2.58 -6.57 -8.78
N TYR A 753 -3.64 -6.93 -8.05
CA TYR A 753 -3.53 -7.60 -6.76
C TYR A 753 -4.31 -8.90 -6.76
N GLY A 754 -3.58 -10.02 -6.73
CA GLY A 754 -4.11 -11.37 -6.52
C GLY A 754 -4.28 -12.23 -7.78
N ALA A 755 -4.33 -11.65 -8.98
CA ALA A 755 -4.33 -12.41 -10.24
C ALA A 755 -3.86 -11.56 -11.43
N PRO A 756 -3.27 -12.18 -12.48
CA PRO A 756 -2.85 -11.47 -13.69
C PRO A 756 -4.05 -10.99 -14.54
N ILE A 757 -3.75 -10.23 -15.60
CA ILE A 757 -4.73 -9.92 -16.66
C ILE A 757 -4.69 -10.96 -17.79
N THR A 758 -5.79 -11.09 -18.52
CA THR A 758 -5.94 -11.94 -19.71
C THR A 758 -6.66 -11.20 -20.82
N LEU A 759 -6.43 -11.60 -22.07
CA LEU A 759 -7.04 -10.98 -23.23
C LEU A 759 -8.57 -11.22 -23.27
N PRO A 760 -9.40 -10.19 -23.54
CA PRO A 760 -10.83 -10.35 -23.73
C PRO A 760 -11.16 -10.78 -25.16
N THR A 761 -12.43 -11.12 -25.42
CA THR A 761 -12.90 -11.27 -26.80
C THR A 761 -12.75 -9.94 -27.56
N PRO A 762 -12.07 -9.93 -28.73
CA PRO A 762 -11.87 -8.71 -29.52
C PRO A 762 -13.19 -8.08 -29.94
N ARG A 763 -13.25 -6.74 -29.96
CA ARG A 763 -14.38 -5.99 -30.49
C ARG A 763 -14.32 -5.81 -32.00
N SER A 764 -13.22 -6.15 -32.66
CA SER A 764 -13.04 -5.98 -34.11
C SER A 764 -14.06 -6.72 -34.97
N THR A 765 -14.83 -7.65 -34.39
CA THR A 765 -15.93 -8.36 -35.06
C THR A 765 -17.28 -7.64 -34.98
N LEU A 766 -17.38 -6.55 -34.23
CA LEU A 766 -18.63 -5.77 -34.08
C LEU A 766 -18.75 -4.75 -35.21
N PRO A 767 -19.98 -4.40 -35.64
CA PRO A 767 -20.17 -3.35 -36.63
C PRO A 767 -19.60 -2.02 -36.16
N ARG A 768 -18.98 -1.27 -37.08
CA ARG A 768 -18.25 -0.03 -36.81
C ARG A 768 -18.99 1.19 -37.32
N ALA A 769 -19.41 2.04 -36.40
CA ALA A 769 -19.99 3.34 -36.72
C ALA A 769 -18.91 4.43 -36.67
N VAL A 770 -18.74 5.13 -37.79
CA VAL A 770 -17.84 6.28 -37.91
C VAL A 770 -18.64 7.57 -37.88
N PHE A 771 -18.31 8.47 -36.96
CA PHE A 771 -18.94 9.76 -36.79
C PHE A 771 -17.96 10.85 -37.21
N LEU A 772 -18.15 11.41 -38.41
CA LEU A 772 -17.33 12.49 -38.94
C LEU A 772 -18.09 13.80 -38.81
N GLY A 773 -17.50 14.80 -38.17
CA GLY A 773 -18.15 16.11 -38.15
C GLY A 773 -17.49 17.11 -37.23
N ASP A 774 -18.28 18.03 -36.73
CA ASP A 774 -17.79 19.16 -35.97
C ASP A 774 -17.80 18.96 -34.44
N SER A 775 -17.97 20.05 -33.68
CA SER A 775 -17.98 20.08 -32.22
C SER A 775 -19.12 19.27 -31.62
N ARG A 776 -20.21 19.06 -32.37
CA ARG A 776 -21.31 18.18 -31.97
C ARG A 776 -20.88 16.73 -31.94
N HIS A 777 -20.14 16.28 -32.96
CA HIS A 777 -19.54 14.95 -32.97
C HIS A 777 -18.33 14.84 -32.05
N GLN A 778 -17.63 15.94 -31.75
CA GLN A 778 -16.61 15.92 -30.69
C GLN A 778 -17.24 15.65 -29.31
N GLY A 779 -18.53 15.97 -29.11
CA GLY A 779 -19.27 15.73 -27.87
C GLY A 779 -19.39 16.96 -26.95
N PHE A 780 -19.26 18.18 -27.48
CA PHE A 780 -19.32 19.39 -26.65
C PHE A 780 -20.63 19.50 -25.89
N ASN A 781 -20.52 19.95 -24.64
CA ASN A 781 -21.61 20.14 -23.67
C ASN A 781 -22.32 18.87 -23.15
N SER A 782 -21.97 17.68 -23.62
CA SER A 782 -22.27 16.44 -22.87
C SER A 782 -21.48 16.42 -21.56
N THR A 783 -22.09 15.94 -20.47
CA THR A 783 -21.43 15.96 -19.15
C THR A 783 -20.28 14.95 -19.04
N SER A 784 -20.32 13.87 -19.82
CA SER A 784 -19.27 12.84 -19.93
C SER A 784 -19.35 12.09 -21.27
N ILE A 785 -18.31 11.30 -21.60
CA ILE A 785 -18.27 10.52 -22.85
C ILE A 785 -19.51 9.63 -23.06
N ASP A 786 -20.05 9.07 -21.97
CA ASP A 786 -21.23 8.19 -21.98
C ASP A 786 -22.55 8.93 -22.26
N LYS A 787 -22.54 10.27 -22.24
CA LYS A 787 -23.70 11.11 -22.57
C LYS A 787 -23.65 11.67 -23.97
N THR A 788 -22.56 11.43 -24.71
CA THR A 788 -22.52 11.76 -26.13
C THR A 788 -23.49 10.87 -26.89
N TRP A 789 -24.27 11.43 -27.81
CA TRP A 789 -25.29 10.68 -28.54
C TRP A 789 -24.68 9.54 -29.37
N MET A 790 -23.45 9.71 -29.86
CA MET A 790 -22.68 8.68 -30.58
C MET A 790 -22.43 7.46 -29.70
N GLU A 791 -21.99 7.66 -28.45
CA GLU A 791 -21.75 6.58 -27.49
C GLU A 791 -23.05 5.95 -26.99
N ILE A 792 -24.12 6.73 -26.85
CA ILE A 792 -25.46 6.22 -26.52
C ILE A 792 -25.95 5.29 -27.65
N LEU A 793 -25.86 5.75 -28.90
CA LEU A 793 -26.26 4.97 -30.07
C LEU A 793 -25.44 3.68 -30.19
N CYS A 794 -24.11 3.77 -30.13
CA CYS A 794 -23.25 2.60 -30.29
C CYS A 794 -23.47 1.56 -29.20
N ARG A 795 -23.64 1.97 -27.94
CA ARG A 795 -23.98 1.04 -26.86
C ARG A 795 -25.35 0.38 -27.06
N ALA A 796 -26.36 1.16 -27.46
CA ALA A 796 -27.70 0.63 -27.71
C ALA A 796 -27.72 -0.40 -28.86
N LYS A 797 -26.83 -0.24 -29.85
CA LYS A 797 -26.72 -1.12 -31.02
C LYS A 797 -25.69 -2.24 -30.87
N GLY A 798 -24.85 -2.19 -29.83
CA GLY A 798 -23.71 -3.11 -29.68
C GLY A 798 -22.61 -2.89 -30.72
N TRP A 799 -22.40 -1.65 -31.17
CA TRP A 799 -21.44 -1.26 -32.19
C TRP A 799 -20.12 -0.76 -31.61
N GLN A 800 -19.08 -0.70 -32.45
CA GLN A 800 -17.89 0.11 -32.19
C GLN A 800 -18.19 1.59 -32.47
N HIS A 801 -17.62 2.46 -31.64
CA HIS A 801 -17.75 3.90 -31.71
C HIS A 801 -16.45 4.52 -32.22
N ILE A 802 -16.40 4.94 -33.48
CA ILE A 802 -15.24 5.65 -34.05
C ILE A 802 -15.57 7.12 -34.22
N ASN A 803 -14.92 7.96 -33.43
CA ASN A 803 -15.26 9.38 -33.37
C ASN A 803 -14.19 10.27 -34.05
N LEU A 804 -14.56 10.72 -35.25
CA LEU A 804 -13.87 11.73 -36.06
C LEU A 804 -14.59 13.10 -35.93
N GLY A 805 -15.09 13.42 -34.74
CA GLY A 805 -15.49 14.78 -34.40
C GLY A 805 -14.25 15.66 -34.38
N TYR A 806 -14.26 16.74 -35.15
CA TYR A 806 -13.11 17.56 -35.48
C TYR A 806 -13.19 18.96 -34.86
N GLY A 807 -13.86 19.04 -33.71
CA GLY A 807 -14.07 20.29 -32.99
C GLY A 807 -14.80 21.31 -33.86
N SER A 808 -14.54 22.60 -33.66
CA SER A 808 -15.27 23.67 -34.35
C SER A 808 -14.86 23.90 -35.81
N SER A 809 -14.49 22.83 -36.54
CA SER A 809 -14.13 22.89 -37.95
C SER A 809 -15.34 22.97 -38.89
N GLY A 810 -15.17 23.57 -40.06
CA GLY A 810 -16.09 23.42 -41.20
C GLY A 810 -15.73 22.23 -42.09
N VAL A 811 -16.61 21.91 -43.05
CA VAL A 811 -16.43 20.79 -43.99
C VAL A 811 -15.11 20.89 -44.76
N THR A 812 -14.38 19.77 -44.83
CA THR A 812 -13.16 19.62 -45.63
C THR A 812 -13.22 18.31 -46.40
N SER A 813 -13.11 18.37 -47.73
CA SER A 813 -13.31 17.20 -48.59
C SER A 813 -12.34 16.05 -48.32
N ALA A 814 -11.09 16.35 -47.93
CA ALA A 814 -10.07 15.33 -47.62
C ALA A 814 -10.48 14.36 -46.50
N TRP A 815 -11.34 14.79 -45.57
CA TRP A 815 -11.77 13.97 -44.44
C TRP A 815 -12.74 12.84 -44.81
N GLY A 816 -13.29 12.85 -46.03
CA GLY A 816 -14.00 11.69 -46.56
C GLY A 816 -13.09 10.46 -46.63
N THR A 817 -11.82 10.65 -47.02
CA THR A 817 -10.80 9.59 -47.02
C THR A 817 -10.51 9.08 -45.62
N ASP A 818 -10.44 9.96 -44.62
CA ASP A 818 -10.23 9.55 -43.22
C ASP A 818 -11.38 8.68 -42.71
N ALA A 819 -12.63 9.07 -43.00
CA ALA A 819 -13.80 8.28 -42.62
C ALA A 819 -13.83 6.92 -43.32
N GLY A 820 -13.42 6.84 -44.59
CA GLY A 820 -13.29 5.57 -45.30
C GLY A 820 -12.17 4.68 -44.75
N ASN A 821 -11.02 5.26 -44.42
CA ASN A 821 -9.86 4.54 -43.85
C ASN A 821 -10.09 4.05 -42.42
N ALA A 822 -11.08 4.62 -41.72
CA ALA A 822 -11.57 4.08 -40.46
C ALA A 822 -12.33 2.76 -40.63
N ASP A 823 -12.49 2.25 -41.86
CA ASP A 823 -13.12 0.98 -42.25
C ASP A 823 -14.53 0.80 -41.63
N PRO A 824 -15.48 1.68 -42.03
CA PRO A 824 -16.83 1.75 -41.45
C PRO A 824 -17.80 0.71 -42.02
N ASP A 825 -18.73 0.26 -41.18
CA ASP A 825 -19.99 -0.38 -41.59
C ASP A 825 -21.12 0.63 -41.77
N VAL A 826 -21.03 1.78 -41.08
CA VAL A 826 -21.94 2.93 -41.21
C VAL A 826 -21.22 4.23 -40.91
N VAL A 827 -21.56 5.30 -41.63
CA VAL A 827 -20.97 6.64 -41.44
C VAL A 827 -22.05 7.68 -41.17
N PHE A 828 -21.79 8.58 -40.23
CA PHE A 828 -22.59 9.77 -39.94
C PHE A 828 -21.76 11.04 -40.21
N ILE A 829 -22.34 12.04 -40.88
CA ILE A 829 -21.65 13.27 -41.30
C ILE A 829 -22.43 14.51 -40.85
N THR A 830 -21.76 15.49 -40.21
CA THR A 830 -22.36 16.80 -39.83
C THR A 830 -21.35 17.96 -39.91
N PHE A 831 -21.65 19.01 -40.69
CA PHE A 831 -20.77 20.20 -40.81
C PHE A 831 -21.48 21.55 -41.06
N ASP A 832 -22.81 21.59 -41.19
CA ASP A 832 -23.57 22.81 -41.50
C ASP A 832 -23.29 24.00 -40.57
N TYR A 833 -23.22 23.80 -39.25
CA TYR A 833 -23.17 24.90 -38.29
C TYR A 833 -21.92 25.79 -38.40
N ASN A 834 -20.72 25.21 -38.50
CA ASN A 834 -19.49 26.01 -38.56
C ASN A 834 -19.31 26.68 -39.92
N ASN A 835 -19.75 26.04 -41.00
CA ASN A 835 -19.83 26.68 -42.30
C ASN A 835 -20.80 27.86 -42.31
N ARG A 836 -21.93 27.73 -41.61
CA ARG A 836 -22.85 28.84 -41.33
C ARG A 836 -22.21 29.94 -40.51
N THR A 837 -21.51 29.61 -39.43
CA THR A 837 -20.80 30.63 -38.63
C THR A 837 -19.74 31.37 -39.45
N ALA A 838 -19.06 30.68 -40.36
CA ALA A 838 -18.12 31.29 -41.31
C ALA A 838 -18.78 32.03 -42.48
N GLN A 839 -20.12 31.96 -42.61
CA GLN A 839 -20.89 32.49 -43.75
C GLN A 839 -20.34 32.01 -45.11
N THR A 840 -19.97 30.73 -45.17
CA THR A 840 -19.52 30.10 -46.42
C THR A 840 -20.63 30.17 -47.46
N SER A 841 -20.34 30.58 -48.70
CA SER A 841 -21.38 30.59 -49.73
C SER A 841 -22.05 29.20 -49.86
N LEU A 842 -23.37 29.16 -49.94
CA LEU A 842 -24.16 27.92 -49.99
C LEU A 842 -23.66 26.94 -51.08
N ALA A 843 -23.34 27.46 -52.27
CA ALA A 843 -22.80 26.66 -53.37
C ALA A 843 -21.44 26.01 -53.04
N SER A 844 -20.52 26.75 -52.41
CA SER A 844 -19.21 26.20 -52.03
C SER A 844 -19.31 25.17 -50.91
N PHE A 845 -20.23 25.38 -49.95
CA PHE A 845 -20.51 24.39 -48.91
C PHE A 845 -21.05 23.09 -49.51
N LYS A 846 -22.08 23.19 -50.36
CA LYS A 846 -22.65 22.04 -51.09
C LYS A 846 -21.57 21.27 -51.87
N ALA A 847 -20.78 21.96 -52.68
CA ALA A 847 -19.72 21.34 -53.48
C ALA A 847 -18.66 20.66 -52.60
N SER A 848 -18.31 21.25 -51.45
CA SER A 848 -17.34 20.67 -50.52
C SER A 848 -17.87 19.40 -49.84
N LEU A 849 -19.17 19.37 -49.50
CA LEU A 849 -19.83 18.19 -48.95
C LEU A 849 -19.94 17.06 -49.99
N GLU A 850 -20.31 17.38 -51.23
CA GLU A 850 -20.33 16.40 -52.33
C GLU A 850 -18.94 15.81 -52.59
N ALA A 851 -17.90 16.66 -52.59
CA ALA A 851 -16.52 16.21 -52.73
C ALA A 851 -16.04 15.35 -51.55
N LEU A 852 -16.48 15.67 -50.32
CA LEU A 852 -16.22 14.84 -49.14
C LEU A 852 -16.82 13.45 -49.31
N ILE A 853 -18.10 13.36 -49.70
CA ILE A 853 -18.79 12.08 -49.93
C ILE A 853 -18.10 11.31 -51.07
N ALA A 854 -17.70 11.97 -52.15
CA ALA A 854 -16.96 11.34 -53.24
C ALA A 854 -15.63 10.72 -52.77
N ASN A 855 -14.85 11.43 -51.94
CA ASN A 855 -13.61 10.92 -51.37
C ASN A 855 -13.84 9.73 -50.43
N LEU A 856 -14.92 9.75 -49.64
CA LEU A 856 -15.34 8.61 -48.84
C LEU A 856 -15.67 7.40 -49.71
N ARG A 857 -16.47 7.60 -50.77
CA ARG A 857 -16.88 6.53 -51.70
C ARG A 857 -15.70 5.92 -52.46
N ALA A 858 -14.64 6.69 -52.70
CA ALA A 858 -13.41 6.17 -53.30
C ALA A 858 -12.72 5.10 -52.44
N VAL A 859 -12.93 5.13 -51.12
CA VAL A 859 -12.37 4.15 -50.17
C VAL A 859 -13.42 3.10 -49.75
N ALA A 860 -14.64 3.55 -49.42
CA ALA A 860 -15.75 2.72 -48.94
C ALA A 860 -16.99 2.91 -49.85
N PRO A 861 -17.05 2.22 -51.00
CA PRO A 861 -18.02 2.51 -52.06
C PRO A 861 -19.46 2.14 -51.71
N LEU A 862 -19.67 1.18 -50.79
CA LEU A 862 -21.00 0.62 -50.49
C LEU A 862 -21.50 0.91 -49.07
N VAL A 863 -20.73 1.63 -48.26
CA VAL A 863 -21.12 1.88 -46.86
C VAL A 863 -22.36 2.77 -46.78
N ASN A 864 -23.27 2.50 -45.83
CA ASN A 864 -24.38 3.42 -45.60
C ASN A 864 -23.87 4.73 -44.99
N VAL A 865 -24.20 5.86 -45.61
CA VAL A 865 -23.81 7.20 -45.16
C VAL A 865 -25.06 8.00 -44.82
N TYR A 866 -25.08 8.54 -43.60
CA TYR A 866 -26.14 9.39 -43.08
C TYR A 866 -25.60 10.81 -42.91
N VAL A 867 -26.04 11.74 -43.76
CA VAL A 867 -25.79 13.16 -43.56
C VAL A 867 -26.84 13.67 -42.56
N VAL A 868 -26.37 14.06 -41.38
CA VAL A 868 -27.21 14.52 -40.27
C VAL A 868 -27.06 16.02 -40.13
N SER A 869 -28.14 16.75 -40.39
CA SER A 869 -28.14 18.19 -40.23
C SER A 869 -28.16 18.60 -38.76
N SER A 870 -27.72 19.82 -38.46
CA SER A 870 -27.74 20.33 -37.09
C SER A 870 -29.14 20.29 -36.50
N ASN A 871 -29.25 19.90 -35.23
CA ASN A 871 -30.45 20.12 -34.43
C ASN A 871 -30.74 21.62 -34.24
N TRP A 872 -31.84 21.97 -33.57
CA TRP A 872 -32.21 23.36 -33.31
C TRP A 872 -31.07 24.15 -32.64
N ILE A 873 -30.88 25.40 -33.06
CA ILE A 873 -29.98 26.36 -32.42
C ILE A 873 -30.76 27.58 -31.96
N GLY A 874 -30.27 28.26 -30.94
CA GLY A 874 -30.92 29.43 -30.36
C GLY A 874 -31.08 30.57 -31.36
N ALA A 875 -32.20 31.29 -31.28
CA ALA A 875 -32.51 32.41 -32.19
C ALA A 875 -31.40 33.48 -32.23
N ALA A 876 -30.75 33.74 -31.09
CA ALA A 876 -29.60 34.65 -31.02
C ALA A 876 -28.40 34.14 -31.83
N GLN A 877 -28.16 32.82 -31.81
CA GLN A 877 -27.06 32.19 -32.55
C GLN A 877 -27.34 32.16 -34.05
N ASP A 878 -28.61 32.07 -34.45
CA ASP A 878 -29.02 32.05 -35.86
C ASP A 878 -29.27 33.45 -36.47
N ALA A 879 -28.96 34.53 -35.75
CA ALA A 879 -29.14 35.91 -36.20
C ALA A 879 -28.09 36.37 -37.25
N LEU A 880 -27.77 35.53 -38.25
CA LEU A 880 -26.88 35.84 -39.37
C LEU A 880 -27.63 36.01 -40.71
N THR A 881 -26.94 36.45 -41.76
CA THR A 881 -27.52 36.62 -43.11
C THR A 881 -27.92 35.28 -43.71
N LEU A 882 -26.98 34.33 -43.79
CA LEU A 882 -27.28 32.94 -44.11
C LEU A 882 -27.62 32.20 -42.81
N LYS A 883 -28.83 31.64 -42.77
CA LYS A 883 -29.42 30.94 -41.63
C LYS A 883 -29.00 29.48 -41.61
N ILE A 884 -29.04 28.83 -40.45
CA ILE A 884 -28.79 27.39 -40.37
C ILE A 884 -29.72 26.59 -41.29
N ALA A 885 -30.97 27.03 -41.45
CA ALA A 885 -31.94 26.40 -42.36
C ALA A 885 -31.46 26.37 -43.82
N ASP A 886 -30.73 27.39 -44.27
CA ASP A 886 -30.18 27.45 -45.62
C ASP A 886 -29.12 26.36 -45.84
N TYR A 887 -28.29 26.09 -44.83
CA TYR A 887 -27.27 25.04 -44.88
C TYR A 887 -27.87 23.64 -44.76
N ARG A 888 -28.88 23.44 -43.90
CA ARG A 888 -29.64 22.17 -43.86
C ARG A 888 -30.24 21.85 -45.23
N GLN A 889 -30.76 22.87 -45.92
CA GLN A 889 -31.29 22.69 -47.27
C GLN A 889 -30.19 22.31 -48.26
N GLN A 890 -28.98 22.88 -48.16
CA GLN A 890 -27.87 22.46 -49.02
C GLN A 890 -27.39 21.03 -48.76
N GLU A 891 -27.43 20.55 -47.52
CA GLU A 891 -27.15 19.15 -47.19
C GLU A 891 -28.18 18.21 -47.83
N LEU A 892 -29.48 18.53 -47.70
CA LEU A 892 -30.57 17.79 -48.35
C LEU A 892 -30.42 17.81 -49.88
N ASP A 893 -30.11 18.96 -50.47
CA ASP A 893 -29.93 19.11 -51.91
C ASP A 893 -28.69 18.35 -52.44
N ALA A 894 -27.62 18.25 -51.64
CA ALA A 894 -26.44 17.44 -51.96
C ALA A 894 -26.80 15.94 -51.94
N VAL A 895 -27.46 15.48 -50.87
CA VAL A 895 -27.90 14.08 -50.75
C VAL A 895 -28.82 13.71 -51.90
N ASN A 896 -29.89 14.47 -52.13
CA ASN A 896 -30.83 14.20 -53.22
C ASN A 896 -30.15 14.20 -54.60
N GLY A 897 -29.22 15.14 -54.84
CA GLY A 897 -28.46 15.21 -56.08
C GLY A 897 -27.63 13.96 -56.33
N LEU A 898 -26.90 13.49 -55.31
CA LEU A 898 -26.06 12.29 -55.38
C LEU A 898 -26.89 11.00 -55.45
N THR A 899 -28.03 10.93 -54.75
CA THR A 899 -28.96 9.80 -54.85
C THR A 899 -29.53 9.67 -56.26
N VAL A 900 -29.92 10.80 -56.88
CA VAL A 900 -30.36 10.82 -58.30
C VAL A 900 -29.22 10.43 -59.24
N ALA A 901 -27.98 10.77 -58.89
CA ALA A 901 -26.79 10.35 -59.64
C ALA A 901 -26.38 8.88 -59.42
N GLY A 902 -27.10 8.14 -58.56
CA GLY A 902 -26.98 6.68 -58.41
C GLY A 902 -26.45 6.18 -57.05
N ASP A 903 -26.16 7.04 -56.09
CA ASP A 903 -25.74 6.61 -54.74
C ASP A 903 -26.97 6.22 -53.89
N THR A 904 -27.33 4.94 -53.90
CA THR A 904 -28.48 4.42 -53.16
C THR A 904 -28.21 4.17 -51.66
N ASN A 905 -26.98 4.35 -51.21
CA ASN A 905 -26.56 4.12 -49.81
C ASN A 905 -26.27 5.44 -49.08
N LEU A 906 -26.86 6.55 -49.56
CA LEU A 906 -26.74 7.88 -48.99
C LEU A 906 -28.11 8.36 -48.50
N PHE A 907 -28.18 8.81 -47.25
CA PHE A 907 -29.41 9.17 -46.57
C PHE A 907 -29.27 10.53 -45.89
N TYR A 908 -30.36 11.30 -45.85
CA TYR A 908 -30.44 12.55 -45.10
C TYR A 908 -31.27 12.32 -43.83
N ILE A 909 -30.76 12.80 -42.69
CA ILE A 909 -31.48 12.85 -41.42
C ILE A 909 -31.67 14.31 -41.04
N ASP A 910 -32.94 14.72 -40.89
CA ASP A 910 -33.28 16.06 -40.41
C ASP A 910 -33.04 16.15 -38.90
N GLY A 911 -32.01 16.91 -38.49
CA GLY A 911 -31.66 17.12 -37.09
C GLY A 911 -32.77 17.74 -36.25
N LEU A 912 -33.74 18.43 -36.87
CA LEU A 912 -34.91 18.96 -36.15
C LEU A 912 -35.85 17.84 -35.68
N THR A 913 -35.76 16.64 -36.24
CA THR A 913 -36.60 15.51 -35.81
C THR A 913 -36.02 14.75 -34.62
N LEU A 914 -34.77 15.03 -34.26
CA LEU A 914 -34.03 14.29 -33.23
C LEU A 914 -34.22 14.86 -31.82
N THR A 915 -34.63 16.13 -31.70
CA THR A 915 -34.73 16.83 -30.41
C THR A 915 -36.04 17.60 -30.28
N THR A 916 -36.34 18.11 -29.08
CA THR A 916 -37.55 18.92 -28.84
C THR A 916 -37.47 20.35 -29.39
N ASN A 917 -36.37 20.71 -30.06
CA ASN A 917 -36.15 22.00 -30.72
C ASN A 917 -36.36 23.24 -29.83
N GLY A 918 -35.70 23.24 -28.67
CA GLY A 918 -35.72 24.38 -27.75
C GLY A 918 -34.56 24.37 -26.78
N THR A 919 -34.55 25.36 -25.89
CA THR A 919 -33.49 25.56 -24.89
C THR A 919 -33.29 24.38 -23.94
N GLY A 920 -34.29 23.51 -23.78
CA GLY A 920 -34.17 22.28 -22.99
C GLY A 920 -33.24 21.23 -23.59
N SER A 921 -32.95 21.28 -24.90
CA SER A 921 -32.12 20.29 -25.61
C SER A 921 -30.71 20.79 -25.96
N VAL A 922 -30.36 22.04 -25.65
CA VAL A 922 -29.04 22.62 -25.94
C VAL A 922 -28.51 23.39 -24.74
N ALA A 923 -27.21 23.29 -24.44
CA ALA A 923 -26.64 23.90 -23.24
C ALA A 923 -26.26 25.38 -23.40
N ASP A 924 -25.72 25.75 -24.56
CA ASP A 924 -25.19 27.09 -24.87
C ASP A 924 -25.91 27.75 -26.06
N GLY A 925 -27.07 27.20 -26.42
CA GLY A 925 -27.83 27.58 -27.60
C GLY A 925 -27.26 27.02 -28.91
N ILE A 926 -26.23 26.17 -28.87
CA ILE A 926 -25.56 25.60 -30.06
C ILE A 926 -25.47 24.07 -29.95
N HIS A 927 -24.84 23.59 -28.88
CA HIS A 927 -24.51 22.17 -28.73
C HIS A 927 -25.56 21.46 -27.86
N PRO A 928 -25.90 20.19 -28.19
CA PRO A 928 -26.77 19.37 -27.36
C PRO A 928 -26.28 19.25 -25.92
N ASN A 929 -27.20 19.23 -24.96
CA ASN A 929 -26.91 18.84 -23.58
C ASN A 929 -27.17 17.32 -23.40
N ASP A 930 -27.18 16.77 -22.19
CA ASP A 930 -27.42 15.32 -22.03
C ASP A 930 -28.84 14.86 -22.43
N THR A 931 -29.83 15.77 -22.46
CA THR A 931 -31.22 15.46 -22.86
C THR A 931 -31.40 15.51 -24.37
N GLY A 932 -30.73 16.45 -25.03
CA GLY A 932 -30.77 16.62 -26.48
C GLY A 932 -29.78 15.71 -27.19
#